data_AF-A0A6G4TVE0-F1
#
_entry.id   AF-A0A6G4TVE0-F1
#
_cell.length_a   1.000
_cell.length_b   1.000
_cell.length_c   1.000
_cell.angle_alpha   90.00
_cell.angle_beta   90.00
_cell.angle_gamma   90.00
#
_symmetry.space_group_name_H-M   'P 1'
#
loop_
_entity.id
_entity.type
_entity.pdbx_description
1 polymer ?
#
loop_
_entity_poly.entity_id
_entity_poly.type
_entity_poly.pdbx_seq_one_letter_code
_entity_poly.pdbx_strand_id
1 'polypeptide(L)'
;MTDANGTAAPHTPLGRRAFVAGSGAVLGAAALAGWPPHTAYAAPAPETRAAIPAFPGAEGGGKFATGGRDGEVYEVTTLDDSGPGSLREAVSADNRTVVFRVSGTIQLKGGLDITGSNLTIAGQTAPGGGICVAGNETEIKGSNIILRYLRFRGGDELGTPIDTFGMEGQENVIIDHCSISWAVDENCSPYKNKNVTLQWCIISEPLTMSAHEKGRHGFGGIWGGDNVSYHHNLLVHNGGRNPRFGFEEGLNQLADSRNNVIYNYGYTSCYGGEWAEGINIVGNYYKPGPNTLEDIAPVIVSPDRFGAWYVAGNVIEGHDEVTQDNREGIKLGVGGITLLDKPADLAHPLPEQSAKEAYEAVLAGAGAILPRRDAIDARIVADVRGGTGRMINSQREVGGWVPLVSTKPPADSDHDGVPDDWTGEGEGGYTRLETYLNSIERTGKDNPTVTLKSPSPDQVFTTDVAFEVEASAAAGETIATVEYYAGDKKLGETTKAPHTFTWTGVADGTHYLTARATDSAGTATASTCTPVHVNHTTATTPWRLKDIGKVPIAGAAALDGGTITLKGSGKVVGREDACSFLYQPVSAPEDEVVEIIARLDSLPPVYEGVMAGLMIRENLTPDSAFLMLGITYLDGGLKARGFRIGRYGTETSDSVYPWDGAENEHLGDLPYYLRITKRGAEIQGHVSSDGLNWGSHVVYERIPMVDRVYLGLAVDANKEANAVAHYATAAFTHVKINK
;
A
#
# COMPACT_ATOMS: atom_id res chain seq x y z
N MET A 1 27.45 15.83 52.92
CA MET A 1 28.77 16.49 52.95
C MET A 1 29.29 16.51 51.53
N THR A 2 29.38 17.73 50.99
CA THR A 2 30.28 18.22 49.92
C THR A 2 31.71 17.63 50.05
N ASP A 3 32.59 17.52 49.06
CA ASP A 3 32.66 17.70 47.59
C ASP A 3 33.98 16.99 47.16
N ALA A 4 34.11 16.54 45.90
CA ALA A 4 35.35 16.66 45.08
C ALA A 4 35.26 15.96 43.70
N ASN A 5 35.00 16.78 42.68
CA ASN A 5 35.69 16.95 41.38
C ASN A 5 36.01 15.80 40.39
N GLY A 6 35.52 16.03 39.16
CA GLY A 6 36.12 15.73 37.84
C GLY A 6 35.00 15.56 36.79
N THR A 7 34.86 16.25 35.65
CA THR A 7 35.75 17.08 34.82
C THR A 7 34.94 17.85 33.75
N ALA A 8 35.40 19.08 33.44
CA ALA A 8 35.42 19.85 32.18
C ALA A 8 34.17 20.09 31.27
N ALA A 9 33.75 21.36 31.23
CA ALA A 9 33.38 22.17 30.03
C ALA A 9 34.49 23.27 29.86
N PRO A 10 34.49 24.30 28.97
CA PRO A 10 33.42 24.97 28.18
C PRO A 10 33.89 25.45 26.75
N HIS A 11 33.12 26.09 25.84
CA HIS A 11 32.77 27.53 25.74
C HIS A 11 32.10 27.83 24.35
N THR A 12 30.89 28.44 24.23
CA THR A 12 30.48 29.89 24.04
C THR A 12 30.60 30.49 22.59
N PRO A 13 29.96 31.66 22.23
CA PRO A 13 28.83 31.70 21.28
C PRO A 13 28.90 32.77 20.13
N LEU A 14 27.84 32.77 19.30
CA LEU A 14 27.22 33.78 18.41
C LEU A 14 27.86 35.19 18.23
N GLY A 15 27.97 35.62 16.96
CA GLY A 15 28.22 37.00 16.52
C GLY A 15 27.31 37.47 15.38
N ARG A 16 26.70 38.66 15.57
CA ARG A 16 25.79 39.40 14.68
C ARG A 16 26.50 39.97 13.43
N ARG A 17 25.78 40.09 12.30
CA ARG A 17 26.20 40.86 11.10
C ARG A 17 25.54 42.24 11.06
N ALA A 18 26.32 43.26 10.71
CA ALA A 18 25.92 44.66 10.56
C ALA A 18 25.94 45.10 9.09
N PHE A 19 25.05 46.04 8.76
CA PHE A 19 24.92 46.80 7.52
C PHE A 19 26.02 47.85 7.35
N VAL A 20 26.50 48.08 6.12
CA VAL A 20 27.04 49.38 5.64
C VAL A 20 26.74 49.55 4.14
N ALA A 21 26.23 50.73 3.77
CA ALA A 21 26.06 51.22 2.40
C ALA A 21 27.24 52.13 1.98
N GLY A 22 27.53 52.25 0.67
CA GLY A 22 28.44 53.28 0.16
C GLY A 22 28.94 53.13 -1.28
N SER A 23 28.20 53.77 -2.21
CA SER A 23 28.57 54.50 -3.44
C SER A 23 29.97 54.39 -4.10
N GLY A 24 29.98 54.32 -5.44
CA GLY A 24 31.12 54.80 -6.25
C GLY A 24 31.09 54.40 -7.74
N ALA A 25 30.53 55.26 -8.61
CA ALA A 25 30.66 55.16 -10.06
C ALA A 25 31.97 55.80 -10.54
N VAL A 26 32.67 55.17 -11.50
CA VAL A 26 33.66 55.84 -12.35
C VAL A 26 33.49 55.37 -13.79
N LEU A 27 33.15 56.32 -14.66
CA LEU A 27 33.18 56.25 -16.11
C LEU A 27 34.63 56.27 -16.61
N GLY A 28 34.95 55.41 -17.57
CA GLY A 28 36.20 55.45 -18.32
C GLY A 28 35.98 54.96 -19.75
N ALA A 29 35.67 55.89 -20.65
CA ALA A 29 35.64 55.65 -22.09
C ALA A 29 37.07 55.69 -22.64
N ALA A 30 37.48 54.65 -23.38
CA ALA A 30 38.68 54.68 -24.21
C ALA A 30 38.46 53.90 -25.52
N ALA A 31 38.25 54.70 -26.57
CA ALA A 31 38.59 54.55 -27.98
C ALA A 31 38.71 53.15 -28.64
N LEU A 32 37.89 53.00 -29.67
CA LEU A 32 37.96 52.05 -30.78
C LEU A 32 39.30 52.14 -31.55
N ALA A 33 39.90 50.98 -31.84
CA ALA A 33 40.79 50.79 -32.98
C ALA A 33 40.39 49.49 -33.69
N GLY A 34 39.97 49.62 -34.95
CA GLY A 34 39.44 48.53 -35.76
C GLY A 34 40.51 47.57 -36.28
N TRP A 35 40.14 46.29 -36.33
CA TRP A 35 40.80 45.26 -37.13
C TRP A 35 39.87 44.79 -38.26
N PRO A 36 40.41 44.37 -39.41
CA PRO A 36 39.62 44.07 -40.61
C PRO A 36 38.77 42.81 -40.41
N PRO A 37 37.68 42.64 -41.18
CA PRO A 37 36.82 41.48 -41.05
C PRO A 37 37.57 40.23 -41.53
N HIS A 38 37.82 39.30 -40.61
CA HIS A 38 38.04 37.92 -40.97
C HIS A 38 36.70 37.38 -41.46
N THR A 39 36.62 37.01 -42.74
CA THR A 39 35.57 36.12 -43.25
C THR A 39 35.68 34.80 -42.50
N ALA A 40 34.92 34.67 -41.41
CA ALA A 40 34.69 33.39 -40.78
C ALA A 40 33.91 32.53 -41.78
N TYR A 41 34.55 31.47 -42.25
CA TYR A 41 33.84 30.37 -42.88
C TYR A 41 32.88 29.83 -41.80
N ALA A 42 31.59 30.12 -41.93
CA ALA A 42 30.59 29.49 -41.09
C ALA A 42 30.69 27.99 -41.34
N ALA A 43 31.22 27.25 -40.36
CA ALA A 43 31.01 25.81 -40.33
C ALA A 43 29.49 25.59 -40.40
N PRO A 44 28.99 24.66 -41.23
CA PRO A 44 27.58 24.33 -41.20
C PRO A 44 27.21 24.01 -39.76
N ALA A 45 26.11 24.61 -39.27
CA ALA A 45 25.55 24.23 -37.98
C ALA A 45 25.45 22.70 -37.96
N PRO A 46 25.85 22.03 -36.87
CA PRO A 46 25.67 20.59 -36.78
C PRO A 46 24.19 20.33 -37.02
N GLU A 47 23.86 19.54 -38.04
CA GLU A 47 22.51 19.03 -38.20
C GLU A 47 22.12 18.39 -36.86
N THR A 48 21.13 18.96 -36.19
CA THR A 48 20.54 18.39 -34.98
C THR A 48 19.97 17.04 -35.37
N ARG A 49 20.75 15.97 -35.19
CA ARG A 49 20.27 14.59 -35.28
C ARG A 49 19.06 14.50 -34.34
N ALA A 50 17.90 14.12 -34.86
CA ALA A 50 16.72 13.93 -34.02
C ALA A 50 17.07 13.02 -32.83
N ALA A 51 16.73 13.45 -31.61
CA ALA A 51 17.01 12.65 -30.42
C ALA A 51 16.29 11.30 -30.52
N ILE A 52 17.01 10.22 -30.27
CA ILE A 52 16.51 8.85 -30.35
C ILE A 52 15.82 8.53 -29.03
N PRO A 53 14.54 8.09 -29.01
CA PRO A 53 13.87 7.69 -27.78
C PRO A 53 14.62 6.56 -27.05
N ALA A 54 14.45 6.42 -25.73
CA ALA A 54 15.07 5.40 -24.90
C ALA A 54 14.89 3.98 -25.49
N PHE A 55 13.70 3.71 -26.00
CA PHE A 55 13.32 2.52 -26.77
C PHE A 55 12.06 2.84 -27.60
N PRO A 56 11.72 2.04 -28.62
CA PRO A 56 10.43 2.17 -29.32
C PRO A 56 9.25 2.07 -28.33
N GLY A 57 8.43 3.11 -28.25
CA GLY A 57 7.32 3.21 -27.28
C GLY A 57 7.67 3.90 -25.95
N ALA A 58 8.87 4.46 -25.81
CA ALA A 58 9.18 5.39 -24.72
C ALA A 58 8.49 6.74 -24.94
N GLU A 59 7.69 7.18 -23.97
CA GLU A 59 6.89 8.40 -24.05
C GLU A 59 7.15 9.33 -22.85
N GLY A 60 6.58 10.54 -22.89
CA GLY A 60 6.64 11.48 -21.77
C GLY A 60 7.99 12.14 -21.52
N GLY A 61 8.16 12.66 -20.30
CA GLY A 61 9.30 13.44 -19.88
C GLY A 61 10.65 12.72 -19.96
N GLY A 62 10.68 11.44 -19.60
CA GLY A 62 11.89 10.59 -19.58
C GLY A 62 12.21 9.91 -20.91
N LYS A 63 11.44 10.17 -21.97
CA LYS A 63 11.54 9.40 -23.23
C LYS A 63 12.89 9.46 -23.92
N PHE A 64 13.74 10.45 -23.61
CA PHE A 64 15.06 10.61 -24.21
C PHE A 64 16.21 10.20 -23.29
N ALA A 65 15.92 9.53 -22.17
CA ALA A 65 16.95 8.82 -21.41
C ALA A 65 17.74 7.92 -22.35
N THR A 66 19.07 8.03 -22.34
CA THR A 66 19.93 7.16 -23.16
C THR A 66 20.31 5.89 -22.42
N GLY A 67 20.19 5.89 -21.08
CA GLY A 67 20.62 4.78 -20.26
C GLY A 67 22.08 4.41 -20.54
N GLY A 68 22.34 3.10 -20.62
CA GLY A 68 23.64 2.49 -20.89
C GLY A 68 23.99 2.33 -22.37
N ARG A 69 23.31 3.06 -23.28
CA ARG A 69 23.62 3.02 -24.72
C ARG A 69 25.09 3.32 -24.97
N ASP A 70 25.72 2.53 -25.84
CA ASP A 70 27.15 2.56 -26.17
C ASP A 70 28.11 2.28 -24.97
N GLY A 71 27.56 1.88 -23.83
CA GLY A 71 28.30 1.53 -22.61
C GLY A 71 28.75 0.06 -22.56
N GLU A 72 29.34 -0.31 -21.42
CA GLU A 72 29.73 -1.69 -21.11
C GLU A 72 28.49 -2.59 -20.97
N VAL A 73 28.59 -3.87 -21.35
CA VAL A 73 27.58 -4.87 -21.01
C VAL A 73 28.00 -5.56 -19.72
N TYR A 74 27.13 -5.52 -18.71
CA TYR A 74 27.36 -6.21 -17.44
C TYR A 74 26.34 -7.35 -17.27
N GLU A 75 26.83 -8.56 -17.04
CA GLU A 75 25.99 -9.74 -16.87
C GLU A 75 25.77 -10.07 -15.39
N VAL A 76 24.52 -9.97 -14.93
CA VAL A 76 24.12 -10.51 -13.63
C VAL A 76 24.04 -12.03 -13.74
N THR A 77 24.88 -12.72 -12.99
CA THR A 77 25.10 -14.18 -13.06
C THR A 77 24.84 -14.91 -11.74
N THR A 78 24.50 -14.18 -10.67
CA THR A 78 24.11 -14.77 -9.38
C THR A 78 22.85 -14.09 -8.82
N LEU A 79 22.10 -14.85 -8.01
CA LEU A 79 20.99 -14.32 -7.20
C LEU A 79 21.46 -13.83 -5.82
N ASP A 80 22.75 -13.95 -5.52
CA ASP A 80 23.32 -13.40 -4.30
C ASP A 80 23.19 -11.88 -4.30
N ASP A 81 22.83 -11.32 -3.14
CA ASP A 81 22.64 -9.88 -2.94
C ASP A 81 23.89 -9.03 -3.26
N SER A 82 25.08 -9.60 -3.13
CA SER A 82 26.34 -8.86 -3.29
C SER A 82 27.48 -9.75 -3.76
N GLY A 83 28.49 -9.13 -4.36
CA GLY A 83 29.70 -9.80 -4.83
C GLY A 83 29.75 -9.90 -6.36
N PRO A 84 30.80 -10.54 -6.91
CA PRO A 84 30.99 -10.66 -8.34
C PRO A 84 29.76 -11.24 -9.05
N GLY A 85 29.27 -10.54 -10.07
CA GLY A 85 28.12 -10.97 -10.88
C GLY A 85 26.74 -10.69 -10.26
N SER A 86 26.67 -9.97 -9.14
CA SER A 86 25.41 -9.61 -8.49
C SER A 86 24.77 -8.36 -9.12
N LEU A 87 23.45 -8.21 -8.95
CA LEU A 87 22.75 -6.98 -9.35
C LEU A 87 23.32 -5.75 -8.62
N ARG A 88 23.66 -5.88 -7.35
CA ARG A 88 24.22 -4.78 -6.55
C ARG A 88 25.55 -4.28 -7.09
N GLU A 89 26.44 -5.18 -7.53
CA GLU A 89 27.67 -4.76 -8.22
C GLU A 89 27.34 -4.10 -9.56
N ALA A 90 26.40 -4.67 -10.32
CA ALA A 90 25.99 -4.16 -11.62
C ALA A 90 25.53 -2.70 -11.55
N VAL A 91 24.67 -2.35 -10.59
CA VAL A 91 24.05 -1.02 -10.49
C VAL A 91 24.90 0.01 -9.74
N SER A 92 26.07 -0.38 -9.23
CA SER A 92 26.93 0.50 -8.45
C SER A 92 27.83 1.40 -9.30
N ALA A 93 27.99 1.10 -10.59
CA ALA A 93 28.93 1.77 -11.49
C ALA A 93 28.25 2.25 -12.77
N ASP A 94 28.83 3.29 -13.38
CA ASP A 94 28.22 4.03 -14.50
C ASP A 94 28.35 3.34 -15.87
N ASN A 95 27.66 3.91 -16.87
CA ASN A 95 27.87 3.71 -18.32
C ASN A 95 27.77 2.25 -18.78
N ARG A 96 26.66 1.58 -18.45
CA ARG A 96 26.49 0.15 -18.75
C ARG A 96 25.06 -0.27 -18.99
N THR A 97 24.91 -1.31 -19.81
CA THR A 97 23.67 -2.07 -19.95
C THR A 97 23.78 -3.36 -19.14
N VAL A 98 22.92 -3.49 -18.13
CA VAL A 98 22.81 -4.64 -17.25
C VAL A 98 21.84 -5.65 -17.85
N VAL A 99 22.34 -6.86 -18.12
CA VAL A 99 21.56 -8.01 -18.60
C VAL A 99 21.62 -9.15 -17.59
N PHE A 100 20.63 -10.05 -17.61
CA PHE A 100 20.49 -11.12 -16.63
C PHE A 100 20.69 -12.49 -17.26
N ARG A 101 21.64 -13.26 -16.73
CA ARG A 101 21.89 -14.68 -17.05
C ARG A 101 21.33 -15.64 -16.02
N VAL A 102 20.60 -15.10 -15.06
CA VAL A 102 19.89 -15.83 -14.01
C VAL A 102 18.46 -15.33 -13.91
N SER A 103 17.61 -16.15 -13.31
CA SER A 103 16.22 -15.85 -13.02
C SER A 103 15.85 -16.41 -11.67
N GLY A 104 15.01 -15.71 -10.93
CA GLY A 104 14.75 -16.01 -9.52
C GLY A 104 14.53 -14.73 -8.71
N THR A 105 14.49 -14.92 -7.40
CA THR A 105 14.38 -13.82 -6.44
C THR A 105 15.74 -13.53 -5.83
N ILE A 106 16.20 -12.29 -5.98
CA ILE A 106 17.34 -11.72 -5.26
C ILE A 106 16.80 -11.24 -3.92
N GLN A 107 17.18 -11.93 -2.85
CA GLN A 107 16.80 -11.54 -1.48
C GLN A 107 17.82 -10.56 -0.92
N LEU A 108 17.40 -9.32 -0.74
CA LEU A 108 18.24 -8.24 -0.26
C LEU A 108 18.64 -8.45 1.20
N LYS A 109 19.92 -8.26 1.53
CA LYS A 109 20.40 -8.26 2.94
C LYS A 109 20.45 -6.84 3.53
N GLY A 110 20.22 -5.83 2.70
CA GLY A 110 20.09 -4.41 3.00
C GLY A 110 19.54 -3.67 1.77
N GLY A 111 19.10 -2.42 1.93
CA GLY A 111 18.55 -1.62 0.83
C GLY A 111 19.46 -1.61 -0.41
N LEU A 112 18.86 -1.64 -1.61
CA LEU A 112 19.57 -1.62 -2.88
C LEU A 112 19.57 -0.21 -3.47
N ASP A 113 20.71 0.47 -3.35
CA ASP A 113 20.94 1.74 -4.02
C ASP A 113 21.46 1.53 -5.45
N ILE A 114 20.76 2.06 -6.44
CA ILE A 114 21.22 2.19 -7.82
C ILE A 114 22.00 3.50 -7.89
N THR A 115 23.29 3.45 -7.55
CA THR A 115 24.17 4.63 -7.48
C THR A 115 24.79 5.01 -8.82
N GLY A 116 24.92 4.06 -9.74
CA GLY A 116 25.46 4.30 -11.07
C GLY A 116 24.50 5.13 -11.95
N SER A 117 25.07 5.93 -12.83
CA SER A 117 24.36 6.74 -13.84
C SER A 117 24.63 6.25 -15.26
N ASN A 118 23.80 6.65 -16.22
CA ASN A 118 23.87 6.16 -17.60
C ASN A 118 23.70 4.63 -17.64
N LEU A 119 22.58 4.14 -17.08
CA LEU A 119 22.31 2.70 -16.95
C LEU A 119 21.09 2.28 -17.76
N THR A 120 21.20 1.11 -18.39
CA THR A 120 20.03 0.36 -18.87
C THR A 120 19.94 -0.93 -18.07
N ILE A 121 18.90 -1.14 -17.28
CA ILE A 121 18.67 -2.36 -16.50
C ILE A 121 17.54 -3.14 -17.16
N ALA A 122 17.91 -4.20 -17.89
CA ALA A 122 17.02 -4.90 -18.83
C ALA A 122 16.52 -6.23 -18.27
N GLY A 123 15.51 -6.21 -17.40
CA GLY A 123 14.93 -7.40 -16.76
C GLY A 123 14.36 -8.42 -17.73
N GLN A 124 13.95 -8.01 -18.93
CA GLN A 124 13.42 -8.90 -19.96
C GLN A 124 14.45 -9.91 -20.49
N THR A 125 15.74 -9.69 -20.24
CA THR A 125 16.81 -10.62 -20.62
C THR A 125 16.90 -11.84 -19.71
N ALA A 126 16.33 -11.77 -18.50
CA ALA A 126 16.34 -12.87 -17.56
C ALA A 126 15.63 -14.10 -18.15
N PRO A 127 16.20 -15.31 -18.03
CA PRO A 127 15.56 -16.53 -18.47
C PRO A 127 14.29 -16.87 -17.65
N GLY A 128 13.58 -17.93 -18.05
CA GLY A 128 12.52 -18.54 -17.26
C GLY A 128 11.39 -17.57 -16.84
N GLY A 129 11.23 -17.39 -15.53
CA GLY A 129 10.22 -16.53 -14.91
C GLY A 129 10.65 -15.07 -14.69
N GLY A 130 11.87 -14.71 -15.05
CA GLY A 130 12.41 -13.37 -14.86
C GLY A 130 13.07 -13.14 -13.50
N ILE A 131 13.20 -11.87 -13.11
CA ILE A 131 13.88 -11.45 -11.87
C ILE A 131 12.91 -10.70 -10.95
N CYS A 132 13.02 -11.00 -9.65
CA CYS A 132 12.41 -10.25 -8.56
C CYS A 132 13.49 -9.81 -7.58
N VAL A 133 13.43 -8.57 -7.14
CA VAL A 133 14.21 -8.01 -6.02
C VAL A 133 13.27 -7.93 -4.83
N ALA A 134 13.65 -8.50 -3.68
CA ALA A 134 12.73 -8.68 -2.57
C ALA A 134 13.35 -8.47 -1.19
N GLY A 135 12.48 -8.20 -0.21
CA GLY A 135 12.80 -8.21 1.22
C GLY A 135 13.38 -6.91 1.78
N ASN A 136 13.59 -5.90 0.93
CA ASN A 136 14.09 -4.58 1.35
C ASN A 136 13.75 -3.50 0.30
N GLU A 137 14.04 -2.25 0.64
CA GLU A 137 13.88 -1.08 -0.24
C GLU A 137 14.86 -1.10 -1.43
N THR A 138 14.42 -0.54 -2.56
CA THR A 138 15.29 -0.22 -3.71
C THR A 138 15.15 1.26 -4.04
N GLU A 139 16.27 1.95 -4.23
CA GLU A 139 16.28 3.40 -4.48
C GLU A 139 17.15 3.75 -5.69
N ILE A 140 16.61 4.54 -6.63
CA ILE A 140 17.40 5.14 -7.70
C ILE A 140 18.08 6.41 -7.18
N LYS A 141 19.42 6.40 -7.15
CA LYS A 141 20.27 7.53 -6.75
C LYS A 141 21.10 8.12 -7.88
N GLY A 142 21.22 7.41 -9.00
CA GLY A 142 21.82 7.89 -10.24
C GLY A 142 20.81 8.51 -11.20
N SER A 143 21.32 9.11 -12.27
CA SER A 143 20.52 9.77 -13.32
C SER A 143 20.83 9.20 -14.71
N ASN A 144 19.98 9.51 -15.69
CA ASN A 144 20.02 8.93 -17.03
C ASN A 144 19.86 7.39 -17.02
N ILE A 145 18.71 6.90 -16.56
CA ILE A 145 18.48 5.47 -16.31
C ILE A 145 17.26 4.97 -17.09
N ILE A 146 17.39 3.80 -17.70
CA ILE A 146 16.31 3.01 -18.28
C ILE A 146 16.15 1.75 -17.42
N LEU A 147 14.99 1.53 -16.81
CA LEU A 147 14.69 0.35 -15.99
C LEU A 147 13.45 -0.36 -16.54
N ARG A 148 13.56 -1.63 -16.94
CA ARG A 148 12.44 -2.35 -17.59
C ARG A 148 12.25 -3.79 -17.13
N TYR A 149 11.00 -4.19 -16.92
CA TYR A 149 10.61 -5.60 -16.67
C TYR A 149 11.19 -6.25 -15.40
N LEU A 150 11.35 -5.48 -14.32
CA LEU A 150 11.73 -6.01 -13.00
C LEU A 150 10.54 -6.02 -12.05
N ARG A 151 10.65 -6.88 -11.03
CA ARG A 151 9.73 -6.90 -9.89
C ARG A 151 10.46 -6.44 -8.64
N PHE A 152 9.83 -5.57 -7.86
CA PHE A 152 10.30 -5.10 -6.57
C PHE A 152 9.22 -5.39 -5.53
N ARG A 153 9.59 -6.10 -4.47
CA ARG A 153 8.62 -6.55 -3.45
C ARG A 153 9.20 -6.42 -2.05
N GLY A 154 8.78 -5.40 -1.31
CA GLY A 154 9.34 -5.09 0.02
C GLY A 154 9.04 -6.18 1.05
N GLY A 155 7.76 -6.44 1.30
CA GLY A 155 7.30 -7.30 2.39
C GLY A 155 7.47 -6.66 3.77
N ASP A 156 6.97 -7.33 4.80
CA ASP A 156 7.00 -6.85 6.19
C ASP A 156 8.10 -7.46 7.08
N GLU A 157 8.97 -8.29 6.51
CA GLU A 157 9.88 -9.15 7.29
C GLU A 157 10.96 -8.37 8.07
N LEU A 158 11.28 -7.14 7.65
CA LEU A 158 12.18 -6.25 8.37
C LEU A 158 11.57 -5.66 9.64
N GLY A 159 10.23 -5.66 9.77
CA GLY A 159 9.54 -5.10 10.94
C GLY A 159 9.71 -3.58 11.10
N THR A 160 9.95 -2.85 10.01
CA THR A 160 10.12 -1.39 9.97
C THR A 160 9.42 -0.83 8.73
N PRO A 161 8.99 0.45 8.72
CA PRO A 161 8.58 1.11 7.47
C PRO A 161 9.69 1.04 6.43
N ILE A 162 9.30 0.64 5.22
CA ILE A 162 10.11 0.73 4.02
C ILE A 162 9.22 1.17 2.87
N ASP A 163 9.79 2.01 2.01
CA ASP A 163 9.31 2.16 0.65
C ASP A 163 9.84 0.99 -0.18
N THR A 164 8.99 0.36 -0.99
CA THR A 164 9.51 -0.72 -1.85
C THR A 164 10.39 -0.15 -2.96
N PHE A 165 10.03 1.01 -3.50
CA PHE A 165 10.75 1.64 -4.59
C PHE A 165 10.74 3.18 -4.49
N GLY A 166 11.92 3.78 -4.34
CA GLY A 166 12.10 5.23 -4.20
C GLY A 166 12.93 5.86 -5.32
N MET A 167 12.65 7.14 -5.63
CA MET A 167 13.52 7.98 -6.45
C MET A 167 13.27 9.46 -6.16
N GLU A 168 14.27 10.15 -5.62
CA GLU A 168 14.16 11.57 -5.30
C GLU A 168 15.26 12.40 -5.97
N GLY A 169 14.86 13.47 -6.66
CA GLY A 169 15.79 14.48 -7.19
C GLY A 169 16.66 14.03 -8.36
N GLN A 170 16.24 13.00 -9.10
CA GLN A 170 16.96 12.47 -10.26
C GLN A 170 16.47 13.04 -11.58
N GLU A 171 17.28 12.91 -12.63
CA GLU A 171 16.95 13.40 -13.96
C GLU A 171 17.12 12.39 -15.10
N ASN A 172 16.28 12.53 -16.12
CA ASN A 172 16.31 11.73 -17.35
C ASN A 172 16.13 10.22 -17.08
N VAL A 173 15.06 9.83 -16.39
CA VAL A 173 14.81 8.43 -16.03
C VAL A 173 13.52 7.92 -16.66
N ILE A 174 13.54 6.69 -17.18
CA ILE A 174 12.33 5.97 -17.59
C ILE A 174 12.24 4.62 -16.88
N ILE A 175 11.12 4.41 -16.21
CA ILE A 175 10.74 3.16 -15.55
C ILE A 175 9.55 2.60 -16.32
N ASP A 176 9.71 1.43 -16.94
CA ASP A 176 8.73 0.86 -17.86
C ASP A 176 8.47 -0.63 -17.54
N HIS A 177 7.21 -1.04 -17.47
CA HIS A 177 6.84 -2.45 -17.25
C HIS A 177 7.44 -3.07 -15.97
N CYS A 178 7.54 -2.32 -14.87
CA CYS A 178 7.92 -2.87 -13.57
C CYS A 178 6.70 -3.21 -12.71
N SER A 179 6.84 -4.20 -11.83
CA SER A 179 5.81 -4.52 -10.81
C SER A 179 6.36 -4.25 -9.42
N ILE A 180 5.65 -3.44 -8.64
CA ILE A 180 6.12 -2.88 -7.38
C ILE A 180 5.02 -3.10 -6.32
N SER A 181 5.34 -3.85 -5.26
CA SER A 181 4.34 -4.26 -4.28
C SER A 181 4.86 -4.39 -2.85
N TRP A 182 3.93 -4.45 -1.91
CA TRP A 182 4.15 -4.86 -0.51
C TRP A 182 5.08 -3.94 0.29
N ALA A 183 5.03 -2.64 0.04
CA ALA A 183 5.64 -1.66 0.95
C ALA A 183 4.91 -1.60 2.29
N VAL A 184 5.65 -1.29 3.35
CA VAL A 184 5.07 -0.93 4.66
C VAL A 184 4.72 0.55 4.69
N ASP A 185 5.53 1.39 4.03
CA ASP A 185 5.27 2.82 3.85
C ASP A 185 4.60 3.06 2.48
N GLU A 186 5.39 3.26 1.41
CA GLU A 186 4.87 3.52 0.06
C GLU A 186 5.44 2.58 -1.02
N ASN A 187 4.59 2.14 -1.95
CA ASN A 187 5.04 1.22 -2.99
C ASN A 187 6.04 1.89 -3.96
N CYS A 188 5.69 3.03 -4.56
CA CYS A 188 6.50 3.67 -5.60
C CYS A 188 6.46 5.20 -5.50
N SER A 189 7.55 5.79 -4.99
CA SER A 189 7.66 7.23 -4.72
C SER A 189 8.74 7.96 -5.57
N PRO A 190 8.54 8.12 -6.89
CA PRO A 190 9.38 8.97 -7.74
C PRO A 190 8.92 10.44 -7.73
N TYR A 191 9.56 11.30 -6.93
CA TYR A 191 9.21 12.72 -6.81
C TYR A 191 10.43 13.67 -6.83
N LYS A 192 10.17 14.98 -7.02
CA LYS A 192 11.20 16.03 -7.20
C LYS A 192 12.11 15.86 -8.42
N ASN A 193 11.70 15.01 -9.36
CA ASN A 193 12.54 14.60 -10.46
C ASN A 193 12.40 15.55 -11.66
N LYS A 194 13.31 15.43 -12.63
CA LYS A 194 13.24 16.19 -13.88
C LYS A 194 13.32 15.28 -15.10
N ASN A 195 12.45 15.48 -16.09
CA ASN A 195 12.41 14.65 -17.30
C ASN A 195 12.29 13.15 -16.96
N VAL A 196 11.20 12.77 -16.27
CA VAL A 196 10.98 11.38 -15.84
C VAL A 196 9.70 10.82 -16.42
N THR A 197 9.73 9.54 -16.80
CA THR A 197 8.53 8.78 -17.15
C THR A 197 8.42 7.52 -16.30
N LEU A 198 7.25 7.30 -15.69
CA LEU A 198 6.82 6.03 -15.14
C LEU A 198 5.66 5.52 -15.99
N GLN A 199 5.88 4.43 -16.74
CA GLN A 199 4.89 3.91 -17.67
C GLN A 199 4.67 2.41 -17.56
N TRP A 200 3.45 1.96 -17.83
CA TRP A 200 3.11 0.53 -17.89
C TRP A 200 3.49 -0.26 -16.64
N CYS A 201 3.54 0.36 -15.46
CA CYS A 201 3.93 -0.32 -14.21
C CYS A 201 2.72 -0.80 -13.41
N ILE A 202 2.89 -1.85 -12.60
CA ILE A 202 1.93 -2.26 -11.56
C ILE A 202 2.44 -1.77 -10.22
N ILE A 203 1.58 -1.09 -9.45
CA ILE A 203 1.86 -0.54 -8.12
C ILE A 203 0.74 -1.02 -7.20
N SER A 204 1.02 -2.00 -6.34
CA SER A 204 -0.06 -2.78 -5.71
C SER A 204 0.18 -3.25 -4.29
N GLU A 205 -0.90 -3.38 -3.53
CA GLU A 205 -0.95 -4.06 -2.22
C GLU A 205 0.11 -3.60 -1.20
N PRO A 206 0.19 -2.31 -0.87
CA PRO A 206 0.96 -1.91 0.31
C PRO A 206 0.30 -2.48 1.58
N LEU A 207 1.07 -2.64 2.64
CA LEU A 207 0.71 -3.44 3.81
C LEU A 207 0.06 -2.59 4.91
N THR A 208 -1.28 -2.62 4.97
CA THR A 208 -2.14 -1.60 5.62
C THR A 208 -2.03 -1.52 7.15
N MET A 209 -2.08 -2.64 7.86
CA MET A 209 -1.86 -2.70 9.31
C MET A 209 -0.61 -3.53 9.61
N SER A 210 0.53 -3.04 9.12
CA SER A 210 1.80 -3.74 9.22
C SER A 210 2.74 -3.06 10.24
N ALA A 211 4.03 -3.00 9.94
CA ALA A 211 5.08 -2.52 10.85
C ALA A 211 5.26 -0.99 10.88
N HIS A 212 4.31 -0.21 10.35
CA HIS A 212 4.43 1.25 10.30
C HIS A 212 4.09 1.89 11.65
N GLU A 213 4.96 2.74 12.20
CA GLU A 213 4.76 3.33 13.55
C GLU A 213 3.57 4.30 13.63
N LYS A 214 3.12 4.85 12.50
CA LYS A 214 1.89 5.66 12.38
C LYS A 214 0.60 4.84 12.29
N GLY A 215 0.68 3.51 12.31
CA GLY A 215 -0.50 2.63 12.35
C GLY A 215 -1.02 2.30 10.96
N ARG A 216 -2.29 2.64 10.66
CA ARG A 216 -2.88 2.33 9.36
C ARG A 216 -2.16 3.10 8.27
N HIS A 217 -1.34 2.38 7.54
CA HIS A 217 -0.43 2.95 6.55
C HIS A 217 -0.19 1.95 5.44
N GLY A 218 -0.15 2.41 4.20
CA GLY A 218 -0.01 1.54 3.05
C GLY A 218 -0.47 2.25 1.79
N PHE A 219 0.49 2.88 1.11
CA PHE A 219 0.20 3.86 0.08
C PHE A 219 0.77 3.50 -1.30
N GLY A 220 0.14 4.05 -2.35
CA GLY A 220 0.60 3.89 -3.73
C GLY A 220 1.95 4.58 -3.94
N GLY A 221 2.01 5.89 -3.68
CA GLY A 221 3.28 6.61 -3.51
C GLY A 221 3.21 8.10 -3.84
N ILE A 222 4.35 8.78 -3.65
CA ILE A 222 4.51 10.22 -3.93
C ILE A 222 5.10 10.43 -5.32
N TRP A 223 4.41 11.18 -6.15
CA TRP A 223 4.82 11.55 -7.50
C TRP A 223 5.02 13.06 -7.62
N GLY A 224 5.78 13.53 -8.61
CA GLY A 224 5.96 14.96 -8.85
C GLY A 224 7.33 15.29 -9.43
N GLY A 225 7.47 16.51 -9.94
CA GLY A 225 8.68 16.93 -10.63
C GLY A 225 8.44 17.96 -11.74
N ASP A 226 9.50 18.25 -12.49
CA ASP A 226 9.49 19.13 -13.66
C ASP A 226 9.57 18.32 -14.95
N ASN A 227 8.55 18.48 -15.81
CA ASN A 227 8.38 17.69 -17.02
C ASN A 227 8.38 16.18 -16.73
N VAL A 228 7.45 15.74 -15.87
CA VAL A 228 7.30 14.33 -15.48
C VAL A 228 5.98 13.73 -15.99
N SER A 229 6.02 12.46 -16.37
CA SER A 229 4.89 11.73 -16.96
C SER A 229 4.64 10.41 -16.24
N TYR A 230 3.39 10.15 -15.90
CA TYR A 230 2.94 8.94 -15.22
C TYR A 230 1.73 8.38 -15.97
N HIS A 231 1.94 7.34 -16.79
CA HIS A 231 0.86 6.88 -17.66
C HIS A 231 0.80 5.38 -17.93
N HIS A 232 -0.40 4.88 -18.21
CA HIS A 232 -0.68 3.45 -18.36
C HIS A 232 -0.24 2.59 -17.16
N ASN A 233 -0.17 3.17 -15.97
CA ASN A 233 0.13 2.43 -14.75
C ASN A 233 -1.15 1.84 -14.14
N LEU A 234 -1.00 0.72 -13.44
CA LEU A 234 -2.05 0.03 -12.71
C LEU A 234 -1.81 0.18 -11.21
N LEU A 235 -2.66 0.96 -10.52
CA LEU A 235 -2.61 1.20 -9.09
C LEU A 235 -3.72 0.43 -8.39
N VAL A 236 -3.39 -0.54 -7.53
CA VAL A 236 -4.35 -1.54 -7.03
C VAL A 236 -4.23 -1.76 -5.53
N HIS A 237 -5.37 -1.71 -4.83
CA HIS A 237 -5.46 -2.04 -3.40
C HIS A 237 -4.61 -1.12 -2.50
N ASN A 238 -4.35 0.12 -2.93
CA ASN A 238 -3.62 1.11 -2.13
C ASN A 238 -4.60 1.88 -1.21
N GLY A 239 -4.26 2.02 0.08
CA GLY A 239 -5.04 2.77 1.07
C GLY A 239 -5.31 4.23 0.69
N GLY A 240 -4.35 4.81 -0.03
CA GLY A 240 -4.29 6.21 -0.41
C GLY A 240 -3.09 6.51 -1.28
N ARG A 241 -2.87 7.80 -1.56
CA ARG A 241 -1.80 8.29 -2.45
C ARG A 241 -1.83 7.57 -3.78
N ASN A 242 -2.92 7.78 -4.52
CA ASN A 242 -3.17 7.18 -5.82
C ASN A 242 -3.12 8.19 -6.99
N PRO A 243 -2.01 8.91 -7.24
CA PRO A 243 -0.82 9.16 -6.40
C PRO A 243 -1.04 10.30 -5.40
N ARG A 244 -0.06 10.59 -4.53
CA ARG A 244 0.07 11.94 -3.94
C ARG A 244 1.03 12.76 -4.80
N PHE A 245 0.62 13.93 -5.28
CA PHE A 245 1.56 14.86 -5.90
C PHE A 245 2.33 15.65 -4.83
N GLY A 246 3.66 15.57 -4.84
CA GLY A 246 4.54 16.28 -3.92
C GLY A 246 4.86 17.71 -4.38
N PHE A 247 5.53 18.44 -3.50
CA PHE A 247 6.03 19.78 -3.74
C PHE A 247 7.52 19.86 -3.37
N GLU A 248 8.28 20.61 -4.15
CA GLU A 248 9.67 20.98 -3.88
C GLU A 248 9.88 22.45 -4.27
N GLU A 249 10.45 23.22 -3.35
CA GLU A 249 10.72 24.64 -3.56
C GLU A 249 11.78 24.84 -4.65
N GLY A 250 11.50 25.72 -5.62
CA GLY A 250 12.43 26.03 -6.70
C GLY A 250 12.41 25.06 -7.88
N LEU A 251 11.55 24.03 -7.84
CA LEU A 251 11.26 23.16 -8.98
C LEU A 251 9.93 23.56 -9.61
N ASN A 252 9.89 23.62 -10.95
CA ASN A 252 8.67 23.88 -11.70
C ASN A 252 7.83 22.59 -11.75
N GLN A 253 6.86 22.45 -10.86
CA GLN A 253 6.03 21.25 -10.68
C GLN A 253 5.04 21.10 -11.85
N LEU A 254 5.51 20.46 -12.91
CA LEU A 254 4.76 20.11 -14.11
C LEU A 254 4.66 18.60 -14.25
N ALA A 255 3.50 18.06 -13.91
CA ALA A 255 3.23 16.63 -13.94
C ALA A 255 2.08 16.27 -14.87
N ASP A 256 2.24 15.15 -15.57
CA ASP A 256 1.21 14.61 -16.43
C ASP A 256 0.84 13.18 -16.05
N SER A 257 -0.35 12.99 -15.48
CA SER A 257 -0.89 11.70 -15.05
C SER A 257 -2.07 11.28 -15.92
N ARG A 258 -1.85 10.33 -16.83
CA ARG A 258 -2.85 9.94 -17.83
C ARG A 258 -3.01 8.46 -18.04
N ASN A 259 -4.19 8.05 -18.47
CA ASN A 259 -4.46 6.69 -18.94
C ASN A 259 -4.10 5.61 -17.91
N ASN A 260 -4.04 5.95 -16.61
CA ASN A 260 -3.80 5.01 -15.54
C ASN A 260 -5.11 4.32 -15.15
N VAL A 261 -5.00 3.13 -14.57
CA VAL A 261 -6.12 2.42 -13.95
C VAL A 261 -5.91 2.42 -12.45
N ILE A 262 -6.89 2.94 -11.71
CA ILE A 262 -6.88 3.04 -10.26
C ILE A 262 -8.02 2.18 -9.73
N TYR A 263 -7.71 1.10 -9.03
CA TYR A 263 -8.68 0.13 -8.56
C TYR A 263 -8.60 -0.09 -7.05
N ASN A 264 -9.78 -0.14 -6.41
CA ASN A 264 -9.94 -0.44 -5.00
C ASN A 264 -9.07 0.45 -4.09
N TYR A 265 -9.03 1.75 -4.40
CA TYR A 265 -8.43 2.78 -3.55
C TYR A 265 -9.24 2.89 -2.26
N GLY A 266 -8.58 2.97 -1.11
CA GLY A 266 -9.22 2.72 0.19
C GLY A 266 -9.92 3.92 0.79
N TYR A 267 -9.20 4.56 1.71
CA TYR A 267 -9.70 5.65 2.54
C TYR A 267 -9.32 7.03 1.99
N THR A 268 -8.48 7.10 0.94
CA THR A 268 -8.26 8.30 0.13
C THR A 268 -7.97 7.94 -1.34
N SER A 269 -8.08 8.93 -2.24
CA SER A 269 -7.75 8.81 -3.67
C SER A 269 -6.43 9.55 -3.98
N CYS A 270 -6.38 10.35 -5.04
CA CYS A 270 -5.29 11.29 -5.32
C CYS A 270 -5.39 12.55 -4.45
N TYR A 271 -4.25 13.12 -4.03
CA TYR A 271 -4.18 14.40 -3.30
C TYR A 271 -2.80 15.07 -3.41
N GLY A 272 -2.61 16.23 -2.77
CA GLY A 272 -1.35 17.00 -2.75
C GLY A 272 -1.32 18.08 -3.83
N GLY A 273 -0.16 18.26 -4.48
CA GLY A 273 0.07 19.22 -5.56
C GLY A 273 0.13 20.67 -5.09
N GLU A 274 0.64 20.86 -3.87
CA GLU A 274 0.80 22.16 -3.26
C GLU A 274 1.65 23.07 -4.18
N TRP A 275 1.17 24.29 -4.45
CA TRP A 275 1.83 25.28 -5.32
C TRP A 275 2.21 24.82 -6.75
N ALA A 276 1.68 23.70 -7.24
CA ALA A 276 2.12 23.17 -8.51
C ALA A 276 1.82 24.11 -9.69
N GLU A 277 2.78 24.30 -10.60
CA GLU A 277 2.60 25.12 -11.80
C GLU A 277 1.61 24.49 -12.80
N GLY A 278 1.44 23.17 -12.77
CA GLY A 278 0.45 22.49 -13.60
C GLY A 278 0.46 20.97 -13.43
N ILE A 279 -0.67 20.42 -12.95
CA ILE A 279 -0.89 18.97 -12.90
C ILE A 279 -2.05 18.61 -13.83
N ASN A 280 -1.78 17.71 -14.77
CA ASN A 280 -2.77 17.12 -15.65
C ASN A 280 -3.21 15.75 -15.09
N ILE A 281 -4.52 15.57 -14.86
CA ILE A 281 -5.14 14.27 -14.56
C ILE A 281 -6.14 13.97 -15.68
N VAL A 282 -5.72 13.15 -16.66
CA VAL A 282 -6.49 12.99 -17.90
C VAL A 282 -6.69 11.54 -18.30
N GLY A 283 -7.92 11.15 -18.63
CA GLY A 283 -8.17 9.83 -19.23
C GLY A 283 -7.88 8.65 -18.30
N ASN A 284 -7.84 8.84 -16.98
CA ASN A 284 -7.65 7.74 -16.03
C ASN A 284 -8.98 7.00 -15.78
N TYR A 285 -8.90 5.70 -15.51
CA TYR A 285 -10.05 4.86 -15.17
C TYR A 285 -10.03 4.52 -13.67
N TYR A 286 -11.01 5.02 -12.94
CA TYR A 286 -11.21 4.74 -11.52
C TYR A 286 -12.29 3.68 -11.36
N LYS A 287 -11.98 2.62 -10.63
CA LYS A 287 -12.91 1.56 -10.26
C LYS A 287 -12.93 1.41 -8.75
N PRO A 288 -13.98 1.90 -8.06
CA PRO A 288 -14.20 1.56 -6.66
C PRO A 288 -14.20 0.04 -6.47
N GLY A 289 -13.61 -0.43 -5.37
CA GLY A 289 -13.52 -1.85 -5.04
C GLY A 289 -13.95 -2.13 -3.60
N PRO A 290 -13.76 -3.37 -3.12
CA PRO A 290 -14.27 -3.80 -1.80
C PRO A 290 -13.83 -2.94 -0.60
N ASN A 291 -12.64 -2.32 -0.64
CA ASN A 291 -12.09 -1.46 0.40
C ASN A 291 -12.43 0.02 0.22
N THR A 292 -12.86 0.45 -0.97
CA THR A 292 -13.18 1.85 -1.23
C THR A 292 -14.31 2.31 -0.32
N LEU A 293 -14.04 3.35 0.47
CA LEU A 293 -15.06 3.95 1.31
C LEU A 293 -16.12 4.64 0.44
N GLU A 294 -17.38 4.56 0.87
CA GLU A 294 -18.52 5.12 0.16
C GLU A 294 -18.35 6.61 -0.19
N ASP A 295 -17.78 7.41 0.73
CA ASP A 295 -17.54 8.85 0.54
C ASP A 295 -16.30 9.17 -0.30
N ILE A 296 -15.43 8.18 -0.51
CA ILE A 296 -14.22 8.29 -1.33
C ILE A 296 -14.47 7.80 -2.75
N ALA A 297 -15.41 6.88 -2.96
CA ALA A 297 -15.75 6.32 -4.27
C ALA A 297 -15.92 7.37 -5.40
N PRO A 298 -16.60 8.53 -5.21
CA PRO A 298 -16.72 9.52 -6.28
C PRO A 298 -15.49 10.45 -6.45
N VAL A 299 -14.41 10.29 -5.68
CA VAL A 299 -13.30 11.25 -5.65
C VAL A 299 -12.19 10.90 -6.65
N ILE A 300 -11.97 11.79 -7.63
CA ILE A 300 -10.78 11.76 -8.52
C ILE A 300 -9.56 12.27 -7.75
N VAL A 301 -9.69 13.46 -7.15
CA VAL A 301 -8.58 14.14 -6.49
C VAL A 301 -9.09 15.05 -5.37
N SER A 302 -8.32 15.14 -4.28
CA SER A 302 -8.47 16.10 -3.21
C SER A 302 -7.25 17.03 -3.18
N PRO A 303 -7.19 18.06 -4.05
CA PRO A 303 -6.05 18.96 -4.12
C PRO A 303 -5.81 19.67 -2.79
N ASP A 304 -4.55 19.80 -2.42
CA ASP A 304 -4.16 20.58 -1.26
C ASP A 304 -3.99 22.07 -1.67
N ARG A 305 -3.21 22.84 -0.91
CA ARG A 305 -3.20 24.30 -0.99
C ARG A 305 -2.56 24.81 -2.29
N PHE A 306 -3.30 25.66 -3.01
CA PHE A 306 -2.88 26.30 -4.24
C PHE A 306 -2.60 25.27 -5.37
N GLY A 307 -1.82 25.68 -6.37
CA GLY A 307 -1.53 24.85 -7.53
C GLY A 307 -2.56 24.95 -8.66
N ALA A 308 -2.12 24.62 -9.86
CA ALA A 308 -2.92 24.64 -11.07
C ALA A 308 -3.22 23.22 -11.57
N TRP A 309 -4.48 22.93 -11.87
CA TRP A 309 -4.97 21.59 -12.17
C TRP A 309 -5.82 21.56 -13.42
N TYR A 310 -5.55 20.60 -14.29
CA TYR A 310 -6.44 20.22 -15.38
C TYR A 310 -6.93 18.79 -15.15
N VAL A 311 -8.24 18.62 -14.96
CA VAL A 311 -8.87 17.31 -14.66
C VAL A 311 -9.97 17.06 -15.69
N ALA A 312 -9.77 16.10 -16.60
CA ALA A 312 -10.72 15.86 -17.69
C ALA A 312 -10.65 14.42 -18.26
N GLY A 313 -11.77 13.93 -18.79
CA GLY A 313 -11.83 12.66 -19.51
C GLY A 313 -11.62 11.40 -18.64
N ASN A 314 -11.55 11.56 -17.32
CA ASN A 314 -11.48 10.44 -16.39
C ASN A 314 -12.86 9.78 -16.25
N VAL A 315 -12.87 8.47 -16.07
CA VAL A 315 -14.09 7.68 -15.83
C VAL A 315 -14.05 7.16 -14.40
N ILE A 316 -15.16 7.25 -13.68
CA ILE A 316 -15.37 6.55 -12.41
C ILE A 316 -16.53 5.57 -12.56
N GLU A 317 -16.25 4.28 -12.41
CA GLU A 317 -17.26 3.23 -12.49
C GLU A 317 -18.30 3.39 -11.36
N GLY A 318 -19.59 3.41 -11.72
CA GLY A 318 -20.70 3.59 -10.77
C GLY A 318 -21.05 5.06 -10.46
N HIS A 319 -20.29 6.03 -10.99
CA HIS A 319 -20.47 7.47 -10.75
C HIS A 319 -20.51 8.23 -12.08
N ASP A 320 -21.65 8.12 -12.77
CA ASP A 320 -21.88 8.74 -14.07
C ASP A 320 -21.83 10.27 -14.00
N GLU A 321 -22.26 10.85 -12.87
CA GLU A 321 -22.21 12.29 -12.60
C GLU A 321 -20.78 12.83 -12.65
N VAL A 322 -19.83 12.13 -12.02
CA VAL A 322 -18.40 12.51 -12.03
C VAL A 322 -17.75 12.18 -13.38
N THR A 323 -18.17 11.09 -14.01
CA THR A 323 -17.69 10.72 -15.35
C THR A 323 -18.10 11.74 -16.42
N GLN A 324 -19.29 12.33 -16.29
CA GLN A 324 -19.79 13.37 -17.21
C GLN A 324 -19.15 14.73 -16.95
N ASP A 325 -18.95 15.10 -15.68
CA ASP A 325 -18.20 16.30 -15.29
C ASP A 325 -17.21 15.97 -14.17
N ASN A 326 -15.93 15.83 -14.54
CA ASN A 326 -14.87 15.51 -13.59
C ASN A 326 -14.70 16.56 -12.47
N ARG A 327 -15.28 17.76 -12.60
CA ARG A 327 -15.28 18.76 -11.52
C ARG A 327 -16.00 18.28 -10.26
N GLU A 328 -17.03 17.45 -10.40
CA GLU A 328 -17.76 16.87 -9.27
C GLU A 328 -16.90 15.87 -8.48
N GLY A 329 -15.84 15.34 -9.09
CA GLY A 329 -14.87 14.45 -8.45
C GLY A 329 -13.71 15.18 -7.76
N ILE A 330 -13.73 16.52 -7.69
CA ILE A 330 -12.70 17.34 -7.06
C ILE A 330 -13.15 17.76 -5.66
N LYS A 331 -12.51 17.23 -4.63
CA LYS A 331 -12.76 17.62 -3.24
C LYS A 331 -11.84 18.77 -2.84
N LEU A 332 -12.37 19.99 -2.83
CA LEU A 332 -11.58 21.20 -2.57
C LEU A 332 -11.20 21.32 -1.08
N GLY A 333 -9.89 21.48 -0.84
CA GLY A 333 -9.33 21.80 0.47
C GLY A 333 -9.30 23.30 0.82
N VAL A 334 -8.67 23.62 1.96
CA VAL A 334 -8.52 25.00 2.44
C VAL A 334 -7.40 25.72 1.66
N GLY A 335 -7.72 26.88 1.07
CA GLY A 335 -6.76 27.73 0.34
C GLY A 335 -7.04 27.83 -1.17
N GLY A 336 -7.92 26.98 -1.70
CA GLY A 336 -8.35 27.00 -3.09
C GLY A 336 -7.26 26.53 -4.07
N ILE A 337 -7.67 26.30 -5.31
CA ILE A 337 -6.81 25.89 -6.43
C ILE A 337 -7.14 26.72 -7.68
N THR A 338 -6.27 26.65 -8.69
CA THR A 338 -6.58 27.15 -10.03
C THR A 338 -6.99 25.98 -10.92
N LEU A 339 -8.25 25.94 -11.36
CA LEU A 339 -8.67 25.01 -12.41
C LEU A 339 -8.32 25.59 -13.78
N LEU A 340 -7.61 24.81 -14.58
CA LEU A 340 -7.21 25.16 -15.95
C LEU A 340 -8.29 24.71 -16.94
N ASP A 341 -8.51 25.49 -18.01
CA ASP A 341 -9.45 25.15 -19.09
C ASP A 341 -8.82 24.24 -20.17
N LYS A 342 -7.49 24.11 -20.16
CA LYS A 342 -6.71 23.24 -21.05
C LYS A 342 -5.58 22.59 -20.24
N PRO A 343 -5.00 21.46 -20.72
CA PRO A 343 -3.84 20.87 -20.08
C PRO A 343 -2.70 21.87 -19.90
N ALA A 344 -1.98 21.75 -18.79
CA ALA A 344 -0.67 22.39 -18.62
C ALA A 344 0.29 21.89 -19.72
N ASP A 345 1.13 22.78 -20.23
CA ASP A 345 2.02 22.51 -21.35
C ASP A 345 3.29 21.80 -20.86
N LEU A 346 3.51 20.54 -21.26
CA LEU A 346 4.75 19.79 -21.04
C LEU A 346 5.57 19.70 -22.33
N ALA A 347 6.89 19.54 -22.21
CA ALA A 347 7.79 19.48 -23.37
C ALA A 347 7.50 18.29 -24.30
N HIS A 348 6.98 17.19 -23.73
CA HIS A 348 6.70 15.95 -24.44
C HIS A 348 5.31 15.42 -24.05
N PRO A 349 4.23 15.95 -24.67
CA PRO A 349 2.87 15.52 -24.35
C PRO A 349 2.66 14.04 -24.72
N LEU A 350 1.84 13.38 -23.93
CA LEU A 350 1.44 11.98 -24.12
C LEU A 350 0.33 11.84 -25.16
N PRO A 351 0.21 10.68 -25.84
CA PRO A 351 -0.91 10.44 -26.75
C PRO A 351 -2.26 10.42 -26.01
N GLU A 352 -3.29 10.92 -26.68
CA GLU A 352 -4.66 10.88 -26.15
C GLU A 352 -5.27 9.48 -26.33
N GLN A 353 -5.94 9.01 -25.29
CA GLN A 353 -6.69 7.76 -25.28
C GLN A 353 -7.92 7.95 -24.39
N SER A 354 -9.02 7.26 -24.67
CA SER A 354 -10.15 7.25 -23.72
C SER A 354 -9.80 6.40 -22.49
N ALA A 355 -10.35 6.75 -21.32
CA ALA A 355 -10.14 5.98 -20.09
C ALA A 355 -10.55 4.50 -20.22
N LYS A 356 -11.56 4.19 -21.05
CA LYS A 356 -12.01 2.81 -21.28
C LYS A 356 -11.02 2.01 -22.15
N GLU A 357 -10.43 2.64 -23.16
CA GLU A 357 -9.38 1.99 -23.95
C GLU A 357 -8.10 1.83 -23.11
N ALA A 358 -7.79 2.83 -22.27
CA ALA A 358 -6.69 2.76 -21.30
C ALA A 358 -6.89 1.58 -20.34
N TYR A 359 -8.11 1.37 -19.83
CA TYR A 359 -8.44 0.25 -18.96
C TYR A 359 -8.05 -1.11 -19.57
N GLU A 360 -8.44 -1.37 -20.81
CA GLU A 360 -8.11 -2.65 -21.47
C GLU A 360 -6.63 -2.76 -21.80
N ALA A 361 -6.00 -1.66 -22.25
CA ALA A 361 -4.58 -1.64 -22.59
C ALA A 361 -3.72 -1.91 -21.34
N VAL A 362 -3.99 -1.21 -20.24
CA VAL A 362 -3.24 -1.34 -18.98
C VAL A 362 -3.38 -2.74 -18.39
N LEU A 363 -4.59 -3.32 -18.36
CA LEU A 363 -4.78 -4.67 -17.84
C LEU A 363 -4.12 -5.76 -18.70
N ALA A 364 -3.92 -5.51 -19.99
CA ALA A 364 -3.16 -6.40 -20.86
C ALA A 364 -1.64 -6.23 -20.66
N GLY A 365 -1.16 -4.99 -20.66
CA GLY A 365 0.25 -4.64 -20.82
C GLY A 365 1.03 -4.36 -19.54
N ALA A 366 0.43 -3.81 -18.49
CA ALA A 366 1.20 -3.27 -17.37
C ALA A 366 1.91 -4.35 -16.52
N GLY A 367 3.04 -3.97 -15.93
CA GLY A 367 3.88 -4.76 -15.04
C GLY A 367 4.98 -5.55 -15.77
N ALA A 368 5.73 -6.33 -15.00
CA ALA A 368 6.78 -7.21 -15.52
C ALA A 368 6.13 -8.39 -16.27
N ILE A 369 5.78 -8.19 -17.54
CA ILE A 369 5.18 -9.21 -18.41
C ILE A 369 6.21 -10.01 -19.20
N LEU A 370 7.47 -9.56 -19.23
CA LEU A 370 8.60 -10.25 -19.83
C LEU A 370 9.57 -10.75 -18.75
N PRO A 371 10.16 -11.95 -18.93
CA PRO A 371 9.83 -12.94 -19.96
C PRO A 371 8.40 -13.47 -19.84
N ARG A 372 7.76 -13.35 -18.67
CA ARG A 372 6.39 -13.80 -18.37
C ARG A 372 5.79 -12.97 -17.24
N ARG A 373 4.46 -12.82 -17.19
CA ARG A 373 3.73 -12.31 -16.02
C ARG A 373 3.66 -13.38 -14.93
N ASP A 374 3.95 -13.03 -13.69
CA ASP A 374 3.91 -14.00 -12.58
C ASP A 374 2.51 -14.15 -11.96
N ALA A 375 2.39 -15.08 -11.00
CA ALA A 375 1.11 -15.44 -10.40
C ALA A 375 0.48 -14.32 -9.56
N ILE A 376 1.29 -13.41 -9.01
CA ILE A 376 0.80 -12.29 -8.19
C ILE A 376 0.25 -11.22 -9.13
N ASP A 377 1.01 -10.81 -10.15
CA ASP A 377 0.54 -9.79 -11.09
C ASP A 377 -0.68 -10.28 -11.88
N ALA A 378 -0.74 -11.57 -12.21
CA ALA A 378 -1.91 -12.19 -12.83
C ALA A 378 -3.14 -12.13 -11.92
N ARG A 379 -2.97 -12.33 -10.61
CA ARG A 379 -4.05 -12.15 -9.61
C ARG A 379 -4.50 -10.71 -9.54
N ILE A 380 -3.58 -9.74 -9.49
CA ILE A 380 -3.90 -8.31 -9.44
C ILE A 380 -4.76 -7.90 -10.65
N VAL A 381 -4.39 -8.34 -11.85
CA VAL A 381 -5.20 -8.09 -13.06
C VAL A 381 -6.56 -8.78 -12.97
N ALA A 382 -6.62 -10.01 -12.47
CA ALA A 382 -7.88 -10.74 -12.28
C ALA A 382 -8.79 -10.06 -11.25
N ASP A 383 -8.23 -9.52 -10.16
CA ASP A 383 -8.97 -8.79 -9.13
C ASP A 383 -9.58 -7.51 -9.68
N VAL A 384 -8.85 -6.76 -10.51
CA VAL A 384 -9.36 -5.54 -11.17
C VAL A 384 -10.50 -5.88 -12.14
N ARG A 385 -10.37 -6.97 -12.91
CA ARG A 385 -11.44 -7.43 -13.82
C ARG A 385 -12.67 -7.90 -13.03
N GLY A 386 -12.44 -8.69 -11.99
CA GLY A 386 -13.48 -9.30 -11.16
C GLY A 386 -14.18 -8.37 -10.18
N GLY A 387 -13.59 -7.20 -9.86
CA GLY A 387 -14.08 -6.38 -8.75
C GLY A 387 -13.87 -7.08 -7.39
N THR A 388 -12.81 -7.89 -7.28
CA THR A 388 -12.47 -8.68 -6.08
C THR A 388 -11.17 -8.17 -5.43
N GLY A 389 -10.62 -8.93 -4.47
CA GLY A 389 -9.41 -8.56 -3.76
C GLY A 389 -9.67 -7.66 -2.56
N ARG A 390 -8.62 -7.41 -1.80
CA ARG A 390 -8.67 -6.58 -0.60
C ARG A 390 -7.31 -5.96 -0.29
N MET A 391 -7.32 -4.89 0.50
CA MET A 391 -6.13 -4.45 1.24
C MET A 391 -5.69 -5.53 2.22
N ILE A 392 -4.37 -5.72 2.30
CA ILE A 392 -3.73 -6.76 3.07
C ILE A 392 -2.82 -6.14 4.14
N ASN A 393 -2.59 -6.87 5.22
CA ASN A 393 -1.69 -6.43 6.30
C ASN A 393 -0.29 -7.07 6.21
N SER A 394 -0.16 -8.12 5.40
CA SER A 394 1.08 -8.84 5.14
C SER A 394 1.01 -9.53 3.78
N GLN A 395 2.13 -9.62 3.08
CA GLN A 395 2.28 -10.44 1.87
C GLN A 395 1.86 -11.89 2.09
N ARG A 396 1.94 -12.38 3.34
CA ARG A 396 1.49 -13.72 3.72
C ARG A 396 -0.01 -13.92 3.50
N GLU A 397 -0.84 -12.88 3.58
CA GLU A 397 -2.29 -13.00 3.39
C GLU A 397 -2.68 -13.41 1.95
N VAL A 398 -1.75 -13.28 0.99
CA VAL A 398 -1.96 -13.56 -0.43
C VAL A 398 -1.09 -14.68 -0.98
N GLY A 399 -0.56 -15.54 -0.10
CA GLY A 399 0.30 -16.68 -0.49
C GLY A 399 1.80 -16.39 -0.40
N GLY A 400 2.20 -15.16 -0.05
CA GLY A 400 3.60 -14.79 0.12
C GLY A 400 4.43 -14.84 -1.17
N TRP A 401 5.73 -15.07 -1.00
CA TRP A 401 6.69 -15.10 -2.10
C TRP A 401 6.39 -16.21 -3.13
N VAL A 402 6.24 -15.85 -4.40
CA VAL A 402 6.09 -16.81 -5.50
C VAL A 402 7.46 -17.15 -6.09
N PRO A 403 7.88 -18.44 -6.08
CA PRO A 403 9.10 -18.85 -6.74
C PRO A 403 9.02 -18.60 -8.25
N LEU A 404 10.04 -17.94 -8.81
CA LEU A 404 10.18 -17.78 -10.25
C LEU A 404 10.90 -19.01 -10.83
N VAL A 405 10.33 -19.57 -11.91
CA VAL A 405 10.91 -20.73 -12.60
C VAL A 405 12.26 -20.34 -13.21
N SER A 406 13.28 -21.16 -12.98
CA SER A 406 14.61 -20.94 -13.55
C SER A 406 14.85 -21.79 -14.78
N THR A 407 15.41 -21.19 -15.83
CA THR A 407 15.86 -21.90 -17.05
C THR A 407 17.26 -21.48 -17.43
N LYS A 408 17.90 -22.28 -18.29
CA LYS A 408 19.23 -21.93 -18.82
C LYS A 408 19.13 -20.64 -19.65
N PRO A 409 20.02 -19.64 -19.46
CA PRO A 409 20.08 -18.49 -20.34
C PRO A 409 20.53 -18.88 -21.76
N PRO A 410 20.15 -18.11 -22.79
CA PRO A 410 20.72 -18.27 -24.13
C PRO A 410 22.25 -18.15 -24.11
N ALA A 411 22.92 -18.86 -25.03
CA ALA A 411 24.36 -18.75 -25.20
C ALA A 411 24.72 -17.38 -25.78
N ASP A 412 25.76 -16.77 -25.23
CA ASP A 412 26.36 -15.51 -25.68
C ASP A 412 27.87 -15.69 -25.49
N SER A 413 28.56 -15.96 -26.59
CA SER A 413 29.97 -16.35 -26.57
C SER A 413 30.93 -15.17 -26.58
N ASP A 414 30.49 -13.99 -27.03
CA ASP A 414 31.29 -12.76 -27.06
C ASP A 414 30.95 -11.78 -25.92
N HIS A 415 29.96 -12.13 -25.08
CA HIS A 415 29.50 -11.39 -23.91
C HIS A 415 29.00 -9.99 -24.26
N ASP A 416 28.39 -9.82 -25.43
CA ASP A 416 27.84 -8.54 -25.89
C ASP A 416 26.38 -8.31 -25.49
N GLY A 417 25.80 -9.23 -24.70
CA GLY A 417 24.44 -9.17 -24.19
C GLY A 417 23.40 -9.72 -25.15
N VAL A 418 23.82 -10.19 -26.33
CA VAL A 418 22.95 -10.68 -27.39
C VAL A 418 23.21 -12.18 -27.63
N PRO A 419 22.16 -13.03 -27.70
CA PRO A 419 22.34 -14.44 -27.99
C PRO A 419 23.07 -14.72 -29.32
N ASP A 420 23.90 -15.76 -29.34
CA ASP A 420 24.65 -16.22 -30.51
C ASP A 420 23.75 -16.53 -31.73
N ASP A 421 22.51 -16.95 -31.48
CA ASP A 421 21.52 -17.32 -32.51
C ASP A 421 20.67 -16.14 -33.00
N TRP A 422 20.79 -14.97 -32.37
CA TRP A 422 20.09 -13.76 -32.79
C TRP A 422 20.89 -13.00 -33.86
N THR A 423 20.29 -12.87 -35.05
CA THR A 423 20.96 -12.37 -36.28
C THR A 423 20.57 -10.94 -36.67
N GLY A 424 19.87 -10.21 -35.79
CA GLY A 424 19.50 -8.82 -36.05
C GLY A 424 20.70 -7.86 -35.99
N GLU A 425 20.47 -6.66 -36.50
CA GLU A 425 21.44 -5.56 -36.60
C GLU A 425 20.87 -4.31 -35.90
N GLY A 426 21.70 -3.30 -35.65
CA GLY A 426 21.22 -2.01 -35.14
C GLY A 426 20.31 -1.29 -36.16
N GLU A 427 19.11 -0.89 -35.75
CA GLU A 427 18.14 -0.19 -36.61
C GLU A 427 17.68 1.14 -35.98
N GLY A 428 17.32 2.13 -36.81
CA GLY A 428 16.70 3.37 -36.32
C GLY A 428 17.59 4.25 -35.43
N GLY A 429 18.90 3.98 -35.39
CA GLY A 429 19.87 4.64 -34.52
C GLY A 429 20.13 3.93 -33.19
N TYR A 430 19.45 2.81 -32.93
CA TYR A 430 19.72 1.92 -31.80
C TYR A 430 20.93 1.02 -32.07
N THR A 431 21.61 0.62 -30.99
CA THR A 431 22.66 -0.40 -31.03
C THR A 431 22.09 -1.79 -31.35
N ARG A 432 22.96 -2.74 -31.69
CA ARG A 432 22.59 -4.15 -31.87
C ARG A 432 21.90 -4.70 -30.61
N LEU A 433 22.49 -4.46 -29.44
CA LEU A 433 21.93 -4.86 -28.15
C LEU A 433 20.55 -4.25 -27.90
N GLU A 434 20.38 -2.94 -28.10
CA GLU A 434 19.06 -2.31 -27.93
C GLU A 434 18.00 -2.86 -28.88
N THR A 435 18.38 -3.17 -30.12
CA THR A 435 17.46 -3.79 -31.08
C THR A 435 17.05 -5.19 -30.63
N TYR A 436 18.01 -5.97 -30.11
CA TYR A 436 17.73 -7.26 -29.47
C TYR A 436 16.78 -7.11 -28.27
N LEU A 437 17.08 -6.21 -27.33
CA LEU A 437 16.28 -5.97 -26.13
C LEU A 437 14.81 -5.64 -26.43
N ASN A 438 14.55 -4.97 -27.55
CA ASN A 438 13.20 -4.61 -28.00
C ASN A 438 12.54 -5.68 -28.89
N SER A 439 13.28 -6.69 -29.32
CA SER A 439 12.75 -7.85 -30.05
C SER A 439 12.31 -9.00 -29.13
N ILE A 440 12.64 -8.94 -27.83
CA ILE A 440 12.28 -9.97 -26.87
C ILE A 440 10.76 -10.00 -26.67
N GLU A 441 10.17 -11.16 -26.93
CA GLU A 441 8.74 -11.40 -26.76
C GLU A 441 8.45 -12.26 -25.52
N ARG A 442 7.18 -12.28 -25.12
CA ARG A 442 6.70 -13.08 -23.99
C ARG A 442 6.86 -14.58 -24.26
N THR A 443 7.30 -15.32 -23.25
CA THR A 443 7.41 -16.78 -23.31
C THR A 443 6.13 -17.46 -22.79
N GLY A 444 5.55 -18.34 -23.61
CA GLY A 444 4.28 -19.01 -23.30
C GLY A 444 3.04 -18.15 -23.56
N LYS A 445 1.86 -18.66 -23.20
CA LYS A 445 0.57 -18.00 -23.41
C LYS A 445 0.15 -17.13 -22.21
N ASP A 446 -1.08 -16.63 -22.25
CA ASP A 446 -1.73 -15.98 -21.12
C ASP A 446 -1.81 -16.90 -19.90
N ASN A 447 -1.78 -16.31 -18.71
CA ASN A 447 -1.87 -17.06 -17.45
C ASN A 447 -3.24 -17.77 -17.34
N PRO A 448 -3.36 -18.90 -16.61
CA PRO A 448 -4.65 -19.54 -16.37
C PRO A 448 -5.57 -18.66 -15.54
N THR A 449 -6.87 -18.91 -15.59
CA THR A 449 -7.82 -18.37 -14.61
C THR A 449 -7.92 -19.32 -13.42
N VAL A 450 -8.07 -18.78 -12.20
CA VAL A 450 -8.33 -19.56 -10.99
C VAL A 450 -9.31 -18.82 -10.08
N THR A 451 -10.24 -19.55 -9.48
CA THR A 451 -11.22 -19.00 -8.54
C THR A 451 -11.44 -20.00 -7.42
N LEU A 452 -11.29 -19.55 -6.18
CA LEU A 452 -11.68 -20.30 -5.00
C LEU A 452 -13.19 -20.14 -4.81
N LYS A 453 -13.96 -21.21 -5.05
CA LYS A 453 -15.44 -21.21 -5.00
C LYS A 453 -15.96 -21.48 -3.59
N SER A 454 -15.27 -22.36 -2.87
CA SER A 454 -15.46 -22.63 -1.45
C SER A 454 -14.08 -22.71 -0.81
N PRO A 455 -13.90 -22.18 0.41
CA PRO A 455 -14.89 -21.44 1.19
C PRO A 455 -15.23 -20.07 0.59
N SER A 456 -16.33 -19.45 1.03
CA SER A 456 -16.64 -18.06 0.70
C SER A 456 -15.89 -17.10 1.63
N PRO A 457 -15.64 -15.84 1.22
CA PRO A 457 -15.05 -14.84 2.11
C PRO A 457 -15.83 -14.71 3.43
N ASP A 458 -15.08 -14.58 4.52
CA ASP A 458 -15.54 -14.40 5.90
C ASP A 458 -16.40 -15.56 6.45
N GLN A 459 -16.38 -16.73 5.80
CA GLN A 459 -17.12 -17.90 6.26
C GLN A 459 -16.58 -18.40 7.61
N VAL A 460 -17.50 -18.73 8.52
CA VAL A 460 -17.18 -19.25 9.86
C VAL A 460 -17.28 -20.77 9.90
N PHE A 461 -16.24 -21.40 10.46
CA PHE A 461 -16.12 -22.83 10.68
C PHE A 461 -15.86 -23.14 12.17
N THR A 462 -16.12 -24.38 12.57
CA THR A 462 -15.77 -24.90 13.90
C THR A 462 -14.75 -26.03 13.84
N THR A 463 -14.31 -26.42 12.64
CA THR A 463 -13.43 -27.58 12.39
C THR A 463 -12.82 -27.44 10.99
N ASP A 464 -12.72 -28.54 10.25
CA ASP A 464 -12.19 -28.66 8.90
C ASP A 464 -12.76 -27.66 7.89
N VAL A 465 -11.91 -27.25 6.95
CA VAL A 465 -12.24 -26.28 5.88
C VAL A 465 -12.09 -26.97 4.53
N ALA A 466 -13.15 -26.95 3.71
CA ALA A 466 -13.18 -27.56 2.39
C ALA A 466 -12.96 -26.52 1.28
N PHE A 467 -11.99 -26.82 0.42
CA PHE A 467 -11.63 -26.08 -0.78
C PHE A 467 -12.35 -26.69 -1.99
N GLU A 468 -12.96 -25.83 -2.79
CA GLU A 468 -13.42 -26.12 -4.14
C GLU A 468 -12.86 -25.03 -5.05
N VAL A 469 -12.04 -25.42 -6.03
CA VAL A 469 -11.35 -24.49 -6.93
C VAL A 469 -11.76 -24.76 -8.37
N GLU A 470 -12.11 -23.69 -9.06
CA GLU A 470 -12.29 -23.68 -10.51
C GLU A 470 -11.03 -23.10 -11.16
N ALA A 471 -10.43 -23.84 -12.10
CA ALA A 471 -9.25 -23.40 -12.82
C ALA A 471 -9.38 -23.75 -14.32
N SER A 472 -8.91 -22.86 -15.18
CA SER A 472 -8.91 -23.05 -16.64
C SER A 472 -7.65 -22.49 -17.26
N ALA A 473 -7.04 -23.24 -18.16
CA ALA A 473 -5.83 -22.83 -18.87
C ALA A 473 -6.17 -22.08 -20.16
N ALA A 474 -5.20 -21.35 -20.71
CA ALA A 474 -5.32 -20.75 -22.03
C ALA A 474 -5.52 -21.81 -23.13
N ALA A 475 -6.11 -21.41 -24.27
CA ALA A 475 -6.42 -22.34 -25.35
C ALA A 475 -5.18 -23.12 -25.82
N GLY A 476 -5.24 -24.46 -25.78
CA GLY A 476 -4.14 -25.35 -26.15
C GLY A 476 -3.25 -25.80 -24.98
N GLU A 477 -3.43 -25.22 -23.79
CA GLU A 477 -2.77 -25.66 -22.56
C GLU A 477 -3.75 -26.43 -21.65
N THR A 478 -3.23 -27.09 -20.63
CA THR A 478 -4.02 -27.77 -19.59
C THR A 478 -3.55 -27.35 -18.20
N ILE A 479 -4.42 -27.42 -17.19
CA ILE A 479 -4.01 -27.17 -15.80
C ILE A 479 -3.14 -28.34 -15.34
N ALA A 480 -1.88 -28.04 -14.97
CA ALA A 480 -0.93 -29.02 -14.47
C ALA A 480 -1.10 -29.24 -12.97
N THR A 481 -1.24 -28.17 -12.19
CA THR A 481 -1.42 -28.22 -10.73
C THR A 481 -2.35 -27.12 -10.23
N VAL A 482 -3.07 -27.43 -9.14
CA VAL A 482 -3.73 -26.45 -8.27
C VAL A 482 -3.23 -26.69 -6.86
N GLU A 483 -2.53 -25.70 -6.31
CA GLU A 483 -1.96 -25.70 -4.95
C GLU A 483 -2.88 -24.89 -4.02
N TYR A 484 -3.03 -25.32 -2.76
CA TYR A 484 -3.88 -24.67 -1.75
C TYR A 484 -3.03 -24.13 -0.61
N TYR A 485 -3.34 -22.93 -0.13
CA TYR A 485 -2.56 -22.22 0.88
C TYR A 485 -3.43 -21.67 2.02
N ALA A 486 -2.84 -21.62 3.21
CA ALA A 486 -3.29 -20.75 4.30
C ALA A 486 -2.11 -19.85 4.71
N GLY A 487 -2.27 -18.55 4.56
CA GLY A 487 -1.15 -17.63 4.56
C GLY A 487 -0.18 -17.94 3.41
N ASP A 488 1.12 -17.98 3.71
CA ASP A 488 2.19 -18.41 2.81
C ASP A 488 2.48 -19.93 2.87
N LYS A 489 1.76 -20.67 3.72
CA LYS A 489 1.97 -22.10 3.91
C LYS A 489 1.13 -22.92 2.92
N LYS A 490 1.81 -23.70 2.07
CA LYS A 490 1.17 -24.71 1.23
C LYS A 490 0.56 -25.82 2.10
N LEU A 491 -0.73 -26.09 1.90
CA LEU A 491 -1.51 -27.13 2.60
C LEU A 491 -1.56 -28.44 1.80
N GLY A 492 -1.63 -28.35 0.48
CA GLY A 492 -1.77 -29.49 -0.41
C GLY A 492 -1.84 -29.06 -1.88
N GLU A 493 -2.10 -30.03 -2.76
CA GLU A 493 -2.26 -29.79 -4.19
C GLU A 493 -3.13 -30.87 -4.86
N THR A 494 -3.62 -30.57 -6.06
CA THR A 494 -4.25 -31.53 -6.97
C THR A 494 -3.71 -31.34 -8.39
N THR A 495 -3.72 -32.42 -9.19
CA THR A 495 -3.23 -32.43 -10.58
C THR A 495 -4.31 -32.77 -11.60
N LYS A 496 -5.54 -33.07 -11.13
CA LYS A 496 -6.69 -33.41 -11.98
C LYS A 496 -7.97 -32.84 -11.39
N ALA A 497 -8.86 -32.38 -12.26
CA ALA A 497 -10.20 -31.95 -11.87
C ALA A 497 -11.07 -33.16 -11.43
N PRO A 498 -12.02 -32.98 -10.49
CA PRO A 498 -12.32 -31.73 -9.78
C PRO A 498 -11.21 -31.35 -8.76
N HIS A 499 -10.89 -30.06 -8.68
CA HIS A 499 -9.87 -29.53 -7.77
C HIS A 499 -10.48 -29.24 -6.39
N THR A 500 -10.52 -30.27 -5.56
CA THR A 500 -11.04 -30.20 -4.18
C THR A 500 -10.00 -30.64 -3.17
N PHE A 501 -10.00 -30.02 -1.99
CA PHE A 501 -9.09 -30.37 -0.89
C PHE A 501 -9.76 -30.07 0.46
N THR A 502 -9.50 -30.90 1.49
CA THR A 502 -10.01 -30.64 2.85
C THR A 502 -8.84 -30.43 3.79
N TRP A 503 -8.78 -29.24 4.39
CA TRP A 503 -7.82 -28.93 5.45
C TRP A 503 -8.42 -29.32 6.80
N THR A 504 -7.78 -30.27 7.49
CA THR A 504 -8.25 -30.79 8.77
C THR A 504 -7.45 -30.28 9.96
N GLY A 505 -8.05 -30.31 11.15
CA GLY A 505 -7.36 -29.94 12.39
C GLY A 505 -6.94 -28.46 12.42
N VAL A 506 -7.78 -27.60 11.85
CA VAL A 506 -7.50 -26.18 11.70
C VAL A 506 -7.45 -25.49 13.06
N ALA A 507 -6.44 -24.65 13.28
CA ALA A 507 -6.30 -23.89 14.51
C ALA A 507 -7.41 -22.83 14.63
N ASP A 508 -7.80 -22.50 15.86
CA ASP A 508 -8.69 -21.38 16.13
C ASP A 508 -8.06 -20.05 15.64
N GLY A 509 -8.83 -19.23 14.93
CA GLY A 509 -8.36 -17.93 14.42
C GLY A 509 -8.84 -17.60 13.01
N THR A 510 -8.38 -16.46 12.51
CA THR A 510 -8.58 -16.04 11.12
C THR A 510 -7.48 -16.63 10.24
N HIS A 511 -7.87 -17.20 9.11
CA HIS A 511 -6.95 -17.77 8.11
C HIS A 511 -7.21 -17.14 6.75
N TYR A 512 -6.16 -16.77 6.05
CA TYR A 512 -6.25 -16.19 4.71
C TYR A 512 -5.94 -17.26 3.67
N LEU A 513 -6.93 -17.64 2.89
CA LEU A 513 -6.84 -18.77 1.99
C LEU A 513 -6.65 -18.31 0.55
N THR A 514 -5.75 -18.98 -0.16
CA THR A 514 -5.57 -18.80 -1.59
C THR A 514 -5.37 -20.16 -2.27
N ALA A 515 -5.64 -20.20 -3.56
CA ALA A 515 -5.25 -21.27 -4.45
C ALA A 515 -4.37 -20.73 -5.58
N ARG A 516 -3.39 -21.51 -6.04
CA ARG A 516 -2.54 -21.18 -7.19
C ARG A 516 -2.68 -22.26 -8.26
N ALA A 517 -3.14 -21.86 -9.45
CA ALA A 517 -3.20 -22.75 -10.60
C ALA A 517 -1.97 -22.53 -11.49
N THR A 518 -1.31 -23.62 -11.89
CA THR A 518 -0.20 -23.61 -12.85
C THR A 518 -0.58 -24.48 -14.05
N ASP A 519 -0.35 -23.98 -15.27
CA ASP A 519 -0.65 -24.70 -16.51
C ASP A 519 0.54 -25.52 -17.04
N SER A 520 0.32 -26.25 -18.14
CA SER A 520 1.34 -27.06 -18.82
C SER A 520 2.49 -26.25 -19.44
N ALA A 521 2.31 -24.96 -19.68
CA ALA A 521 3.36 -24.03 -20.09
C ALA A 521 4.12 -23.45 -18.88
N GLY A 522 3.72 -23.78 -17.66
CA GLY A 522 4.28 -23.25 -16.42
C GLY A 522 3.85 -21.82 -16.10
N THR A 523 2.84 -21.25 -16.79
CA THR A 523 2.25 -19.96 -16.36
C THR A 523 1.40 -20.24 -15.13
N ALA A 524 1.27 -19.26 -14.25
CA ALA A 524 0.50 -19.44 -13.03
C ALA A 524 -0.29 -18.19 -12.68
N THR A 525 -1.39 -18.40 -11.93
CA THR A 525 -2.22 -17.34 -11.35
C THR A 525 -2.57 -17.74 -9.93
N ALA A 526 -2.46 -16.80 -8.99
CA ALA A 526 -3.05 -16.94 -7.66
C ALA A 526 -4.50 -16.44 -7.68
N SER A 527 -5.37 -17.07 -6.89
CA SER A 527 -6.74 -16.58 -6.69
C SER A 527 -6.78 -15.43 -5.69
N THR A 528 -7.87 -14.67 -5.71
CA THR A 528 -8.13 -13.63 -4.71
C THR A 528 -8.05 -14.20 -3.29
N CYS A 529 -7.55 -13.40 -2.35
CA CYS A 529 -7.48 -13.78 -0.95
C CYS A 529 -8.90 -13.99 -0.38
N THR A 530 -9.11 -15.13 0.25
CA THR A 530 -10.37 -15.49 0.90
C THR A 530 -10.14 -15.68 2.41
N PRO A 531 -10.40 -14.66 3.25
CA PRO A 531 -10.37 -14.83 4.70
C PRO A 531 -11.46 -15.80 5.16
N VAL A 532 -11.17 -16.63 6.14
CA VAL A 532 -12.14 -17.46 6.86
C VAL A 532 -11.84 -17.45 8.36
N HIS A 533 -12.83 -17.81 9.17
CA HIS A 533 -12.70 -17.80 10.63
C HIS A 533 -13.01 -19.16 11.22
N VAL A 534 -12.05 -19.74 11.94
CA VAL A 534 -12.27 -20.96 12.72
C VAL A 534 -12.49 -20.57 14.18
N ASN A 535 -13.64 -20.96 14.72
CA ASN A 535 -14.09 -20.64 16.07
C ASN A 535 -14.28 -21.92 16.89
N HIS A 536 -13.30 -22.22 17.75
CA HIS A 536 -13.44 -23.21 18.80
C HIS A 536 -14.15 -22.57 20.00
N THR A 537 -15.39 -23.00 20.25
CA THR A 537 -16.21 -22.47 21.35
C THR A 537 -16.22 -23.41 22.56
N THR A 538 -16.22 -22.86 23.77
CA THR A 538 -16.44 -23.61 25.01
C THR A 538 -17.50 -22.92 25.88
N ALA A 539 -18.02 -23.60 26.89
CA ALA A 539 -19.06 -23.03 27.75
C ALA A 539 -18.53 -21.84 28.55
N THR A 540 -19.21 -20.69 28.45
CA THR A 540 -18.84 -19.44 29.13
C THR A 540 -19.71 -19.13 30.34
N THR A 541 -20.55 -20.06 30.80
CA THR A 541 -21.44 -19.87 31.97
C THR A 541 -20.68 -19.29 33.18
N PRO A 542 -21.21 -18.26 33.87
CA PRO A 542 -22.55 -17.66 33.74
C PRO A 542 -22.72 -16.61 32.64
N TRP A 543 -21.69 -16.34 31.84
CA TRP A 543 -21.73 -15.35 30.76
C TRP A 543 -22.56 -15.80 29.56
N ARG A 544 -23.18 -14.86 28.85
CA ARG A 544 -24.02 -15.10 27.68
C ARG A 544 -23.51 -14.26 26.51
N LEU A 545 -23.32 -14.88 25.35
CA LEU A 545 -22.91 -14.19 24.13
C LEU A 545 -24.15 -13.71 23.37
N LYS A 546 -24.08 -12.49 22.84
CA LYS A 546 -25.02 -11.98 21.85
C LYS A 546 -24.31 -11.02 20.92
N ASP A 547 -24.55 -11.19 19.62
CA ASP A 547 -24.25 -10.14 18.65
C ASP A 547 -25.33 -9.05 18.70
N ILE A 548 -24.87 -7.83 18.89
CA ILE A 548 -25.65 -6.61 18.91
C ILE A 548 -25.62 -6.01 17.52
N GLY A 549 -26.76 -5.52 17.03
CA GLY A 549 -26.82 -4.82 15.75
C GLY A 549 -26.56 -5.70 14.55
N LYS A 550 -26.10 -5.05 13.48
CA LYS A 550 -25.73 -5.70 12.23
C LYS A 550 -24.24 -6.02 12.25
N VAL A 551 -23.91 -7.21 12.73
CA VAL A 551 -22.54 -7.74 12.63
C VAL A 551 -22.35 -8.44 11.29
N PRO A 552 -21.32 -8.12 10.48
CA PRO A 552 -21.07 -8.82 9.22
C PRO A 552 -20.59 -10.26 9.43
N ILE A 553 -19.93 -10.53 10.56
CA ILE A 553 -19.39 -11.85 10.93
C ILE A 553 -19.86 -12.16 12.35
N ALA A 554 -20.53 -13.30 12.53
CA ALA A 554 -21.07 -13.71 13.82
C ALA A 554 -19.95 -13.90 14.87
N GLY A 555 -20.19 -13.43 16.08
CA GLY A 555 -19.25 -13.53 17.18
C GLY A 555 -19.10 -14.95 17.73
N ALA A 556 -18.00 -15.17 18.44
CA ALA A 556 -17.75 -16.41 19.16
C ALA A 556 -17.07 -16.15 20.50
N ALA A 557 -17.29 -17.05 21.47
CA ALA A 557 -16.64 -16.97 22.75
C ALA A 557 -16.20 -18.36 23.25
N ALA A 558 -15.09 -18.37 23.97
CA ALA A 558 -14.57 -19.54 24.66
C ALA A 558 -14.03 -19.12 26.03
N LEU A 559 -14.17 -19.99 27.01
CA LEU A 559 -13.55 -19.93 28.33
C LEU A 559 -12.61 -21.14 28.50
N ASP A 560 -11.33 -20.89 28.69
CA ASP A 560 -10.33 -21.91 29.00
C ASP A 560 -9.32 -21.39 30.04
N GLY A 561 -9.04 -22.17 31.07
CA GLY A 561 -8.08 -21.79 32.11
C GLY A 561 -8.35 -20.44 32.83
N GLY A 562 -9.58 -19.93 32.79
CA GLY A 562 -9.93 -18.59 33.32
C GLY A 562 -9.71 -17.42 32.34
N THR A 563 -9.26 -17.71 31.12
CA THR A 563 -9.17 -16.78 30.00
C THR A 563 -10.44 -16.88 29.15
N ILE A 564 -11.10 -15.74 28.94
CA ILE A 564 -12.19 -15.60 27.98
C ILE A 564 -11.61 -15.09 26.66
N THR A 565 -11.72 -15.89 25.60
CA THR A 565 -11.54 -15.43 24.23
C THR A 565 -12.88 -14.96 23.71
N LEU A 566 -12.97 -13.70 23.28
CA LEU A 566 -14.15 -13.12 22.65
C LEU A 566 -13.77 -12.63 21.26
N LYS A 567 -14.56 -13.02 20.27
CA LYS A 567 -14.38 -12.64 18.89
C LYS A 567 -15.62 -11.94 18.37
N GLY A 568 -15.43 -10.95 17.50
CA GLY A 568 -16.52 -10.17 16.98
C GLY A 568 -16.16 -9.29 15.79
N SER A 569 -17.19 -8.76 15.17
CA SER A 569 -17.14 -7.78 14.10
C SER A 569 -18.13 -6.65 14.36
N GLY A 570 -18.24 -5.69 13.44
CA GLY A 570 -19.09 -4.51 13.59
C GLY A 570 -18.29 -3.28 14.02
N LYS A 571 -19.00 -2.25 14.48
CA LYS A 571 -18.47 -0.96 14.92
C LYS A 571 -19.37 -0.37 16.00
N VAL A 572 -18.81 -0.01 17.15
CA VAL A 572 -19.55 0.63 18.25
C VAL A 572 -19.53 2.14 18.07
N VAL A 573 -20.34 2.65 17.13
CA VAL A 573 -20.51 4.09 16.85
C VAL A 573 -21.96 4.40 16.53
N GLY A 574 -22.40 5.61 16.89
CA GLY A 574 -23.73 6.11 16.55
C GLY A 574 -24.85 5.49 17.39
N ARG A 575 -26.10 5.75 16.99
CA ARG A 575 -27.26 5.24 17.72
C ARG A 575 -27.43 3.74 17.61
N GLU A 576 -27.24 3.15 16.43
CA GLU A 576 -27.34 1.71 16.23
C GLU A 576 -25.93 1.10 16.27
N ASP A 577 -25.54 0.57 17.42
CA ASP A 577 -24.23 -0.07 17.59
C ASP A 577 -24.19 -1.48 17.00
N ALA A 578 -23.00 -1.95 16.62
CA ALA A 578 -22.78 -3.33 16.21
C ALA A 578 -21.52 -3.91 16.85
N CYS A 579 -21.66 -4.99 17.63
CA CYS A 579 -20.54 -5.67 18.29
C CYS A 579 -20.93 -7.05 18.80
N SER A 580 -19.93 -7.86 19.17
CA SER A 580 -20.16 -9.09 19.93
C SER A 580 -20.04 -8.80 21.42
N PHE A 581 -21.08 -9.11 22.19
CA PHE A 581 -21.20 -8.78 23.61
C PHE A 581 -21.38 -10.03 24.47
N LEU A 582 -20.43 -10.29 25.36
CA LEU A 582 -20.44 -11.39 26.32
C LEU A 582 -20.77 -10.85 27.72
N TYR A 583 -21.95 -11.16 28.24
CA TYR A 583 -22.55 -10.39 29.34
C TYR A 583 -23.22 -11.22 30.43
N GLN A 584 -23.49 -10.56 31.56
CA GLN A 584 -24.44 -11.01 32.58
C GLN A 584 -25.49 -9.92 32.87
N PRO A 585 -26.77 -10.28 33.06
CA PRO A 585 -27.77 -9.36 33.56
C PRO A 585 -27.53 -9.09 35.05
N VAL A 586 -27.54 -7.82 35.44
CA VAL A 586 -27.23 -7.36 36.80
C VAL A 586 -28.31 -6.39 37.27
N SER A 587 -28.85 -6.65 38.47
CA SER A 587 -29.59 -5.64 39.22
C SER A 587 -28.61 -4.61 39.79
N ALA A 588 -28.86 -3.33 39.50
CA ALA A 588 -28.06 -2.16 39.85
C ALA A 588 -28.98 -0.96 40.18
N PRO A 589 -29.80 -1.06 41.25
CA PRO A 589 -30.69 0.00 41.69
C PRO A 589 -29.92 1.27 42.10
N GLU A 590 -30.63 2.38 42.32
CA GLU A 590 -30.03 3.71 42.49
C GLU A 590 -29.07 3.81 43.70
N ASP A 591 -29.31 3.03 44.75
CA ASP A 591 -28.56 2.99 46.01
C ASP A 591 -27.41 1.97 46.05
N GLU A 592 -27.25 1.15 45.01
CA GLU A 592 -26.16 0.17 44.89
C GLU A 592 -25.04 0.66 43.97
N VAL A 593 -23.84 0.12 44.19
CA VAL A 593 -22.68 0.32 43.31
C VAL A 593 -22.37 -0.99 42.65
N VAL A 594 -22.50 -1.04 41.32
CA VAL A 594 -22.07 -2.22 40.56
C VAL A 594 -20.79 -1.92 39.80
N GLU A 595 -19.91 -2.91 39.74
CA GLU A 595 -18.61 -2.79 39.11
C GLU A 595 -18.35 -4.01 38.25
N ILE A 596 -17.75 -3.80 37.07
CA ILE A 596 -17.11 -4.84 36.29
C ILE A 596 -15.62 -4.51 36.13
N ILE A 597 -14.76 -5.50 36.36
CA ILE A 597 -13.32 -5.44 36.13
C ILE A 597 -12.93 -6.59 35.21
N ALA A 598 -12.05 -6.33 34.25
CA ALA A 598 -11.35 -7.35 33.47
C ALA A 598 -9.95 -6.86 33.12
N ARG A 599 -9.02 -7.79 32.86
CA ARG A 599 -7.75 -7.49 32.21
C ARG A 599 -7.85 -7.90 30.74
N LEU A 600 -7.61 -6.96 29.83
CA LEU A 600 -7.44 -7.26 28.41
C LEU A 600 -5.99 -7.71 28.20
N ASP A 601 -5.81 -8.95 27.77
CA ASP A 601 -4.50 -9.59 27.59
C ASP A 601 -4.00 -9.48 26.15
N SER A 602 -4.89 -9.54 25.16
CA SER A 602 -4.51 -9.39 23.76
C SER A 602 -5.65 -8.80 22.92
N LEU A 603 -5.26 -8.04 21.89
CA LEU A 603 -6.09 -7.53 20.82
C LEU A 603 -5.17 -7.34 19.59
N PRO A 604 -5.28 -8.16 18.54
CA PRO A 604 -4.50 -7.94 17.32
C PRO A 604 -4.99 -6.72 16.51
N PRO A 605 -4.09 -5.96 15.85
CA PRO A 605 -4.43 -4.77 15.07
C PRO A 605 -4.98 -5.14 13.68
N VAL A 606 -6.14 -5.80 13.61
CA VAL A 606 -6.74 -6.24 12.33
C VAL A 606 -7.16 -5.08 11.43
N TYR A 607 -7.45 -3.92 12.03
CA TYR A 607 -7.74 -2.64 11.39
C TYR A 607 -7.56 -1.52 12.41
N GLU A 608 -7.31 -0.29 11.95
CA GLU A 608 -7.31 0.88 12.84
C GLU A 608 -8.70 1.11 13.41
N GLY A 609 -8.77 1.49 14.68
CA GLY A 609 -10.02 1.67 15.42
C GLY A 609 -10.64 0.38 15.95
N VAL A 610 -10.07 -0.81 15.67
CA VAL A 610 -10.49 -2.07 16.31
C VAL A 610 -10.53 -1.90 17.83
N MET A 611 -11.58 -2.38 18.50
CA MET A 611 -11.74 -2.13 19.94
C MET A 611 -12.23 -3.35 20.71
N ALA A 612 -11.64 -3.55 21.90
CA ALA A 612 -12.07 -4.56 22.86
C ALA A 612 -12.08 -4.00 24.28
N GLY A 613 -13.10 -4.33 25.06
CA GLY A 613 -13.20 -3.82 26.42
C GLY A 613 -14.44 -4.22 27.19
N LEU A 614 -14.84 -3.35 28.11
CA LEU A 614 -16.00 -3.49 28.98
C LEU A 614 -17.15 -2.64 28.46
N MET A 615 -18.37 -3.15 28.59
CA MET A 615 -19.58 -2.42 28.25
C MET A 615 -20.64 -2.61 29.34
N ILE A 616 -21.32 -1.52 29.67
CA ILE A 616 -22.59 -1.51 30.39
C ILE A 616 -23.68 -0.94 29.47
N ARG A 617 -24.78 -1.67 29.32
CA ARG A 617 -25.92 -1.25 28.49
C ARG A 617 -27.25 -1.51 29.17
N GLU A 618 -28.22 -0.65 28.89
CA GLU A 618 -29.57 -0.73 29.45
C GLU A 618 -30.34 -1.97 28.96
N ASN A 619 -30.22 -2.30 27.68
CA ASN A 619 -30.87 -3.46 27.08
C ASN A 619 -30.00 -4.06 25.96
N LEU A 620 -30.50 -5.05 25.22
CA LEU A 620 -29.73 -5.77 24.20
C LEU A 620 -30.15 -5.44 22.76
N THR A 621 -30.86 -4.33 22.53
CA THR A 621 -31.17 -3.82 21.18
C THR A 621 -30.07 -2.84 20.74
N PRO A 622 -29.85 -2.67 19.42
CA PRO A 622 -28.74 -1.86 18.89
C PRO A 622 -28.83 -0.38 19.29
N ASP A 623 -30.03 0.08 19.64
CA ASP A 623 -30.34 1.46 20.03
C ASP A 623 -30.29 1.69 21.55
N SER A 624 -29.70 0.76 22.32
CA SER A 624 -29.60 0.86 23.78
C SER A 624 -28.78 2.08 24.20
N ALA A 625 -29.19 2.73 25.30
CA ALA A 625 -28.24 3.56 26.04
C ALA A 625 -27.08 2.68 26.55
N PHE A 626 -25.85 3.14 26.40
CA PHE A 626 -24.66 2.39 26.82
C PHE A 626 -23.49 3.31 27.19
N LEU A 627 -22.56 2.74 27.94
CA LEU A 627 -21.18 3.21 28.05
C LEU A 627 -20.25 2.02 27.81
N MET A 628 -19.29 2.21 26.91
CA MET A 628 -18.21 1.28 26.65
C MET A 628 -16.87 1.93 26.99
N LEU A 629 -15.99 1.17 27.63
CA LEU A 629 -14.58 1.49 27.82
C LEU A 629 -13.77 0.35 27.24
N GLY A 630 -12.79 0.65 26.40
CA GLY A 630 -11.92 -0.38 25.85
C GLY A 630 -10.58 0.16 25.42
N ILE A 631 -9.78 -0.73 24.88
CA ILE A 631 -8.50 -0.41 24.25
C ILE A 631 -8.65 -0.59 22.75
N THR A 632 -8.03 0.31 22.00
CA THR A 632 -8.08 0.39 20.55
C THR A 632 -6.71 0.75 19.96
N TYR A 633 -6.49 0.44 18.68
CA TYR A 633 -5.36 0.94 17.91
C TYR A 633 -5.75 2.22 17.18
N LEU A 634 -5.09 3.33 17.50
CA LEU A 634 -5.31 4.63 16.86
C LEU A 634 -3.98 5.38 16.78
N ASP A 635 -3.76 6.07 15.67
CA ASP A 635 -2.59 6.96 15.46
C ASP A 635 -1.26 6.22 15.73
N GLY A 636 -1.17 4.95 15.32
CA GLY A 636 0.05 4.17 15.46
C GLY A 636 0.27 3.41 16.76
N GLY A 637 -0.63 3.52 17.75
CA GLY A 637 -0.45 2.81 19.00
C GLY A 637 -1.73 2.51 19.76
N LEU A 638 -1.57 1.89 20.92
CA LEU A 638 -2.68 1.56 21.80
C LEU A 638 -3.19 2.80 22.53
N LYS A 639 -4.50 3.02 22.51
CA LYS A 639 -5.18 4.04 23.31
C LYS A 639 -6.35 3.41 24.05
N ALA A 640 -6.66 3.94 25.24
CA ALA A 640 -7.94 3.66 25.88
C ALA A 640 -8.98 4.62 25.29
N ARG A 641 -10.14 4.10 24.89
CA ARG A 641 -11.24 4.89 24.34
C ARG A 641 -12.53 4.60 25.09
N GLY A 642 -13.34 5.62 25.29
CA GLY A 642 -14.66 5.49 25.88
C GLY A 642 -15.73 6.00 24.94
N PHE A 643 -16.77 5.20 24.70
CA PHE A 643 -17.97 5.61 23.96
C PHE A 643 -19.17 5.67 24.88
N ARG A 644 -20.01 6.68 24.74
CA ARG A 644 -21.25 6.80 25.52
C ARG A 644 -22.40 7.38 24.69
N ILE A 645 -23.59 6.88 24.96
CA ILE A 645 -24.83 7.42 24.40
C ILE A 645 -25.99 7.25 25.39
N GLY A 646 -26.76 8.33 25.58
CA GLY A 646 -27.96 8.32 26.40
C GLY A 646 -29.20 7.87 25.64
N ARG A 647 -30.31 7.63 26.36
CA ARG A 647 -31.58 7.10 25.79
C ARG A 647 -32.12 7.88 24.59
N TYR A 648 -31.87 9.19 24.51
CA TYR A 648 -32.34 10.03 23.40
C TYR A 648 -31.21 10.61 22.53
N GLY A 649 -29.96 10.18 22.75
CA GLY A 649 -28.84 10.58 21.91
C GLY A 649 -28.96 9.96 20.52
N THR A 650 -28.53 10.71 19.50
CA THR A 650 -28.44 10.25 18.10
C THR A 650 -27.01 9.92 17.68
N GLU A 651 -26.03 10.48 18.38
CA GLU A 651 -24.60 10.28 18.15
C GLU A 651 -23.92 9.87 19.44
N THR A 652 -22.89 9.04 19.32
CA THR A 652 -22.01 8.66 20.42
C THR A 652 -21.06 9.79 20.73
N SER A 653 -20.92 10.14 22.00
CA SER A 653 -19.79 10.96 22.45
C SER A 653 -18.62 10.04 22.78
N ASP A 654 -17.41 10.43 22.38
CA ASP A 654 -16.20 9.68 22.63
C ASP A 654 -15.21 10.42 23.55
N SER A 655 -14.24 9.69 24.06
CA SER A 655 -13.10 10.20 24.82
C SER A 655 -11.92 9.26 24.64
N VAL A 656 -10.70 9.80 24.63
CA VAL A 656 -9.47 9.05 24.38
C VAL A 656 -8.45 9.34 25.48
N TYR A 657 -7.69 8.33 25.87
CA TYR A 657 -6.58 8.42 26.80
C TYR A 657 -5.38 7.58 26.32
N PRO A 658 -4.15 8.12 26.31
CA PRO A 658 -3.78 9.51 26.62
C PRO A 658 -4.49 10.55 25.72
N TRP A 659 -4.58 11.80 26.18
CA TRP A 659 -5.37 12.84 25.49
C TRP A 659 -4.69 13.27 24.18
N ASP A 660 -5.52 13.60 23.18
CA ASP A 660 -5.19 13.94 21.79
C ASP A 660 -4.31 15.21 21.58
N GLY A 661 -3.83 15.84 22.66
CA GLY A 661 -3.01 17.06 22.58
C GLY A 661 -1.55 16.82 22.18
N ALA A 662 -1.12 15.56 22.17
CA ALA A 662 0.18 15.11 21.68
C ALA A 662 -0.08 13.87 20.83
N GLU A 663 -0.09 14.03 19.51
CA GLU A 663 -0.42 13.00 18.50
C GLU A 663 0.42 11.70 18.62
N ASN A 664 1.43 11.67 19.50
CA ASN A 664 2.36 10.58 19.73
C ASN A 664 2.30 9.97 21.14
N GLU A 665 1.31 10.32 21.98
CA GLU A 665 1.13 9.68 23.28
C GLU A 665 0.24 8.44 23.19
N HIS A 666 0.80 7.28 23.54
CA HIS A 666 0.12 5.99 23.55
C HIS A 666 0.25 5.31 24.90
N LEU A 667 -0.62 4.34 25.15
CA LEU A 667 -0.39 3.32 26.15
C LEU A 667 0.83 2.47 25.73
N GLY A 668 1.53 1.92 26.72
CA GLY A 668 2.48 0.81 26.46
C GLY A 668 1.75 -0.46 26.00
N ASP A 669 2.49 -1.57 25.88
CA ASP A 669 1.93 -2.84 25.42
C ASP A 669 0.88 -3.42 26.38
N LEU A 670 -0.05 -4.21 25.84
CA LEU A 670 -0.96 -5.05 26.62
C LEU A 670 -0.15 -6.00 27.54
N PRO A 671 -0.64 -6.32 28.75
CA PRO A 671 -2.04 -6.21 29.18
C PRO A 671 -2.40 -4.93 29.97
N TYR A 672 -3.70 -4.63 30.03
CA TYR A 672 -4.26 -3.59 30.90
C TYR A 672 -5.53 -4.03 31.61
N TYR A 673 -5.69 -3.59 32.85
CA TYR A 673 -6.94 -3.68 33.59
C TYR A 673 -7.90 -2.56 33.19
N LEU A 674 -9.15 -2.94 32.96
CA LEU A 674 -10.27 -2.06 32.68
C LEU A 674 -11.27 -2.19 33.83
N ARG A 675 -11.92 -1.07 34.16
CA ARG A 675 -13.00 -1.03 35.16
C ARG A 675 -14.12 -0.11 34.72
N ILE A 676 -15.36 -0.59 34.80
CA ILE A 676 -16.55 0.26 34.76
C ILE A 676 -17.26 0.17 36.12
N THR A 677 -17.61 1.33 36.69
CA THR A 677 -18.41 1.44 37.92
C THR A 677 -19.67 2.25 37.65
N LYS A 678 -20.83 1.77 38.11
CA LYS A 678 -22.11 2.49 38.10
C LYS A 678 -22.59 2.74 39.52
N ARG A 679 -22.99 3.99 39.83
CA ARG A 679 -23.67 4.40 41.07
C ARG A 679 -24.84 5.32 40.70
N GLY A 680 -26.07 4.90 40.95
CA GLY A 680 -27.23 5.63 40.42
C GLY A 680 -27.16 5.76 38.90
N ALA A 681 -27.21 7.00 38.38
CA ALA A 681 -27.02 7.30 36.97
C ALA A 681 -25.54 7.57 36.58
N GLU A 682 -24.63 7.69 37.54
CA GLU A 682 -23.22 7.97 37.25
C GLU A 682 -22.51 6.69 36.81
N ILE A 683 -21.81 6.76 35.68
CA ILE A 683 -21.01 5.66 35.14
C ILE A 683 -19.61 6.17 34.85
N GLN A 684 -18.59 5.45 35.33
CA GLN A 684 -17.18 5.82 35.18
C GLN A 684 -16.36 4.66 34.63
N GLY A 685 -15.46 4.94 33.69
CA GLY A 685 -14.53 3.99 33.11
C GLY A 685 -13.07 4.35 33.42
N HIS A 686 -12.30 3.38 33.89
CA HIS A 686 -10.89 3.56 34.25
C HIS A 686 -10.00 2.48 33.61
N VAL A 687 -8.77 2.86 33.27
CA VAL A 687 -7.70 1.96 32.83
C VAL A 687 -6.57 1.94 33.85
N SER A 688 -5.90 0.80 34.00
CA SER A 688 -4.76 0.62 34.91
C SER A 688 -3.80 -0.43 34.36
N SER A 689 -2.49 -0.19 34.46
CA SER A 689 -1.46 -1.15 34.05
C SER A 689 -1.23 -2.26 35.09
N ASP A 690 -1.59 -2.05 36.35
CA ASP A 690 -1.32 -2.99 37.46
C ASP A 690 -2.59 -3.49 38.18
N GLY A 691 -3.76 -2.90 37.89
CA GLY A 691 -5.03 -3.22 38.54
C GLY A 691 -5.16 -2.69 39.96
N LEU A 692 -4.16 -1.97 40.46
CA LEU A 692 -4.10 -1.40 41.81
C LEU A 692 -4.22 0.12 41.77
N ASN A 693 -3.47 0.76 40.88
CA ASN A 693 -3.43 2.20 40.69
C ASN A 693 -4.33 2.57 39.51
N TRP A 694 -5.47 3.17 39.83
CA TRP A 694 -6.43 3.66 38.85
C TRP A 694 -6.25 5.17 38.72
N GLY A 695 -5.86 5.63 37.52
CA GLY A 695 -5.74 7.06 37.23
C GLY A 695 -7.11 7.76 37.15
N SER A 696 -7.13 8.96 36.56
CA SER A 696 -8.38 9.64 36.21
C SER A 696 -9.25 8.77 35.31
N HIS A 697 -10.57 9.02 35.34
CA HIS A 697 -11.48 8.32 34.44
C HIS A 697 -11.14 8.64 32.98
N VAL A 698 -11.09 7.61 32.14
CA VAL A 698 -11.00 7.76 30.67
C VAL A 698 -12.34 8.22 30.12
N VAL A 699 -13.44 7.80 30.75
CA VAL A 699 -14.80 8.15 30.37
C VAL A 699 -15.67 8.31 31.62
N TYR A 700 -16.51 9.33 31.64
CA TYR A 700 -17.49 9.61 32.68
C TYR A 700 -18.76 10.13 32.01
N GLU A 701 -19.92 9.64 32.46
CA GLU A 701 -21.20 10.23 32.06
C GLU A 701 -22.30 9.94 33.09
N ARG A 702 -23.34 10.78 33.08
CA ARG A 702 -24.60 10.51 33.79
C ARG A 702 -25.64 9.97 32.83
N ILE A 703 -25.81 8.65 32.80
CA ILE A 703 -26.76 7.95 31.93
C ILE A 703 -27.83 7.29 32.81
N PRO A 704 -29.06 7.85 32.87
CA PRO A 704 -30.17 7.18 33.52
C PRO A 704 -30.47 5.86 32.81
N MET A 705 -30.36 4.75 33.55
CA MET A 705 -30.69 3.39 33.09
C MET A 705 -31.71 2.78 34.04
N VAL A 706 -32.51 1.82 33.55
CA VAL A 706 -33.35 0.98 34.42
C VAL A 706 -32.50 0.12 35.38
N ASP A 707 -33.10 -0.35 36.48
CA ASP A 707 -32.40 -1.11 37.53
C ASP A 707 -31.72 -2.38 37.00
N ARG A 708 -32.28 -3.02 35.98
CA ARG A 708 -31.67 -4.18 35.34
C ARG A 708 -30.84 -3.75 34.15
N VAL A 709 -29.53 -3.82 34.30
CA VAL A 709 -28.53 -3.54 33.26
C VAL A 709 -27.81 -4.81 32.82
N TYR A 710 -27.03 -4.70 31.75
CA TYR A 710 -26.19 -5.77 31.24
C TYR A 710 -24.74 -5.31 31.27
N LEU A 711 -23.90 -6.00 32.05
CA LEU A 711 -22.45 -5.74 32.14
C LEU A 711 -21.69 -6.90 31.49
N GLY A 712 -20.66 -6.58 30.72
CA GLY A 712 -19.92 -7.59 30.01
C GLY A 712 -18.68 -7.09 29.26
N LEU A 713 -18.13 -8.00 28.48
CA LEU A 713 -17.03 -7.77 27.55
C LEU A 713 -17.63 -7.50 26.17
N ALA A 714 -17.10 -6.51 25.45
CA ALA A 714 -17.50 -6.18 24.09
C ALA A 714 -16.28 -6.14 23.17
N VAL A 715 -16.46 -6.63 21.94
CA VAL A 715 -15.45 -6.58 20.86
C VAL A 715 -16.13 -6.14 19.58
N ASP A 716 -15.51 -5.20 18.89
CA ASP A 716 -15.80 -4.86 17.50
C ASP A 716 -14.55 -4.99 16.63
N ALA A 717 -14.70 -4.78 15.31
CA ALA A 717 -13.58 -4.80 14.38
C ALA A 717 -13.53 -3.58 13.46
N ASN A 718 -14.09 -2.46 13.92
CA ASN A 718 -14.24 -1.21 13.17
C ASN A 718 -14.74 -1.38 11.72
N LYS A 719 -15.95 -1.94 11.54
CA LYS A 719 -16.57 -2.06 10.21
C LYS A 719 -16.87 -0.68 9.61
N GLU A 720 -16.08 -0.28 8.62
CA GLU A 720 -16.30 0.95 7.83
C GLU A 720 -17.37 0.78 6.73
N ALA A 721 -17.79 1.90 6.14
CA ALA A 721 -18.73 1.97 5.02
C ALA A 721 -18.09 1.52 3.69
N ASN A 722 -17.71 0.24 3.63
CA ASN A 722 -17.18 -0.44 2.44
C ASN A 722 -17.70 -1.89 2.41
N ALA A 723 -17.18 -2.75 1.53
CA ALA A 723 -17.61 -4.16 1.46
C ALA A 723 -16.82 -5.09 2.39
N VAL A 724 -15.61 -4.72 2.81
CA VAL A 724 -14.72 -5.59 3.60
C VAL A 724 -15.15 -5.70 5.05
N ALA A 725 -15.29 -6.92 5.57
CA ALA A 725 -15.45 -7.16 6.99
C ALA A 725 -14.09 -7.49 7.65
N HIS A 726 -13.97 -7.11 8.92
CA HIS A 726 -12.86 -7.49 9.78
C HIS A 726 -13.41 -8.32 10.95
N TYR A 727 -12.56 -9.16 11.53
CA TYR A 727 -12.90 -10.02 12.65
C TYR A 727 -11.83 -9.95 13.72
N ALA A 728 -12.16 -9.34 14.85
CA ALA A 728 -11.25 -9.15 15.96
C ALA A 728 -11.32 -10.34 16.92
N THR A 729 -10.20 -10.65 17.56
CA THR A 729 -10.09 -11.68 18.61
C THR A 729 -9.42 -11.08 19.83
N ALA A 730 -10.13 -10.98 20.94
CA ALA A 730 -9.61 -10.44 22.19
C ALA A 730 -9.55 -11.52 23.26
N ALA A 731 -8.50 -11.50 24.08
CA ALA A 731 -8.38 -12.35 25.26
C ALA A 731 -8.52 -11.54 26.54
N PHE A 732 -9.33 -12.03 27.48
CA PHE A 732 -9.57 -11.38 28.77
C PHE A 732 -9.33 -12.35 29.92
N THR A 733 -8.66 -11.88 30.98
CA THR A 733 -8.56 -12.60 32.26
C THR A 733 -9.09 -11.74 33.40
N HIS A 734 -9.17 -12.32 34.60
CA HIS A 734 -9.58 -11.61 35.82
C HIS A 734 -10.97 -10.96 35.74
N VAL A 735 -11.86 -11.52 34.92
CA VAL A 735 -13.19 -10.97 34.66
C VAL A 735 -14.09 -11.19 35.88
N LYS A 736 -14.56 -10.10 36.50
CA LYS A 736 -15.37 -10.12 37.73
C LYS A 736 -16.42 -9.03 37.72
N ILE A 737 -17.60 -9.35 38.24
CA ILE A 737 -18.65 -8.37 38.57
C ILE A 737 -18.78 -8.32 40.09
N ASN A 738 -18.65 -7.13 40.67
CA ASN A 738 -18.85 -6.87 42.09
C ASN A 738 -20.13 -6.05 42.28
N LYS A 739 -20.85 -6.33 43.37
CA LYS A 739 -22.05 -5.60 43.80
C LYS A 739 -21.86 -5.10 45.23
#